data_AF-A0A7C3IFR6-F1
#
_entry.id   AF-A0A7C3IFR6-F1
#
_cell.length_a   1.000
_cell.length_b   1.000
_cell.length_c   1.000
_cell.angle_alpha   90.00
_cell.angle_beta   90.00
_cell.angle_gamma   90.00
#
_symmetry.space_group_name_H-M   'P 1'
#
loop_
_entity.id
_entity.type
_entity.pdbx_description
1 polymer ?
#
loop_
_entity_poly.entity_id
_entity_poly.type
_entity_poly.pdbx_seq_one_letter_code
_entity_poly.pdbx_strand_id
1 'polypeptide(L)'
;MIILYFLQRHIQKNSKRLYFMGGIKSMSILIASLGGTIDTIIEVLGFINLDTLGFYNQHPNIESITQTYKDYFQNKAITEIWLYSTNQNNILDYKENLDSFCHNNKQSIKTRLFILPFSDIDTKEHADTARELALRLVYMAKTAQDTVFISLTGGRKTMSSDLYFAGSLFGCNGFIHILSNADPKSKITFYDKKTNLISESEIKYFNPLYYGQTAGNPAIKTITPNETAYSLPLPDHTGIIYIDEYKLASCALQNKVDELLQKSAYLLVNNSDTKLFYNFPLLQSCSSELLHNLFTIKVTHIDQVIGLPKIDLHCHLGGCLDITDIITIAEAVRKHELKDVQELSLQEAIDYIKKAKEQPATFKKLDYPTKIQILSSFKKDAQLLEELWYGNYIEEKHYFHIGFDSYEQLGDLQGSSLLQTKTAIRLAVRSLLEKSKKDNCIGLEIRCSPQNYTKEGLTYNEVLYEILDEIDRSRGELEVSIILIASRHRKMSEIYATIELYSGIATDAGLKHLFHKYFKGFDVAGAEQVRRPSEIRNAFIEILKECKSITIHAGETESAESIWEAVYELNADRIGHGLSLHQNEALLVKFREKGIGIELCPSSNFQIVGFNDYYLTITAEKGDYPLHYYLQQGLKVTVNTDNRGISRTTLSGELIKASRMTPKGLSLLEALQLCKNSIDVSFFDHTTKETLYHRAHERLQHWLEVFAH
;
A
#
# COMPACT_ATOMS: atom_id res chain seq x y z
N MET A 1 -17.37 -12.73 27.46
CA MET A 1 -16.58 -11.49 27.18
C MET A 1 -15.35 -11.30 28.08
N ILE A 2 -15.42 -11.48 29.41
CA ILE A 2 -14.25 -11.23 30.30
C ILE A 2 -13.15 -12.32 30.19
N ILE A 3 -13.51 -13.55 29.82
CA ILE A 3 -12.56 -14.69 29.70
C ILE A 3 -11.69 -14.61 28.43
N LEU A 4 -12.21 -14.04 27.32
CA LEU A 4 -11.42 -13.80 26.10
C LEU A 4 -10.35 -12.71 26.28
N TYR A 5 -10.63 -11.70 27.11
CA TYR A 5 -9.69 -10.61 27.41
C TYR A 5 -8.47 -11.09 28.23
N PHE A 6 -8.62 -12.14 29.06
CA PHE A 6 -7.52 -12.71 29.83
C PHE A 6 -6.63 -13.67 29.02
N LEU A 7 -7.19 -14.38 28.04
CA LEU A 7 -6.42 -15.23 27.11
C LEU A 7 -5.54 -14.38 26.16
N GLN A 8 -6.03 -13.22 25.72
CA GLN A 8 -5.29 -12.29 24.87
C GLN A 8 -4.05 -11.68 25.57
N ARG A 9 -4.14 -11.44 26.89
CA ARG A 9 -3.00 -10.96 27.69
C ARG A 9 -2.00 -12.05 28.06
N HIS A 10 -2.41 -13.32 28.13
CA HIS A 10 -1.50 -14.40 28.49
C HIS A 10 -0.61 -14.82 27.30
N ILE A 11 -1.10 -14.67 26.07
CA ILE A 11 -0.35 -14.92 24.83
C ILE A 11 0.62 -13.76 24.52
N GLN A 12 0.27 -12.51 24.83
CA GLN A 12 1.17 -11.35 24.66
C GLN A 12 2.37 -11.30 25.63
N LYS A 13 2.34 -12.03 26.76
CA LYS A 13 3.41 -12.00 27.77
C LYS A 13 4.54 -13.00 27.53
N ASN A 14 4.37 -14.00 26.66
CA ASN A 14 5.38 -15.03 26.41
C ASN A 14 6.16 -14.89 25.08
N SER A 15 5.90 -13.86 24.29
CA SER A 15 6.65 -13.57 23.04
C SER A 15 7.82 -12.58 23.22
N LYS A 16 8.11 -12.16 24.46
CA LYS A 16 9.27 -11.30 24.79
C LYS A 16 10.36 -12.08 25.52
N ARG A 17 11.14 -12.90 24.80
CA ARG A 17 12.51 -13.27 25.19
C ARG A 17 13.27 -13.82 23.99
N LEU A 18 14.52 -13.36 23.85
CA LEU A 18 15.51 -13.64 22.80
C LEU A 18 15.47 -12.78 21.53
N TYR A 19 15.54 -11.46 21.70
CA TYR A 19 16.38 -10.64 20.82
C TYR A 19 17.70 -10.37 21.55
N PHE A 20 18.70 -11.22 21.34
CA PHE A 20 20.08 -10.89 21.64
C PHE A 20 20.67 -10.22 20.42
N MET A 21 21.03 -8.94 20.58
CA MET A 21 21.76 -8.13 19.62
C MET A 21 23.15 -8.73 19.42
N GLY A 22 23.39 -9.28 18.23
CA GLY A 22 24.69 -9.35 17.58
C GLY A 22 24.47 -8.85 16.16
N GLY A 23 25.21 -7.84 15.70
CA GLY A 23 25.08 -7.31 14.35
C GLY A 23 25.29 -8.41 13.30
N ILE A 24 24.20 -8.90 12.72
CA ILE A 24 24.25 -9.85 11.60
C ILE A 24 24.59 -9.02 10.37
N LYS A 25 25.80 -9.18 9.82
CA LYS A 25 26.12 -8.73 8.46
C LYS A 25 25.01 -9.21 7.52
N SER A 26 24.50 -8.33 6.66
CA SER A 26 23.54 -8.72 5.61
C SER A 26 24.11 -9.91 4.86
N MET A 27 23.37 -11.00 4.87
CA MET A 27 23.83 -12.28 4.38
C MET A 27 23.32 -12.36 2.90
N SER A 28 24.10 -12.92 1.97
CA SER A 28 23.74 -13.08 0.54
C SER A 28 24.00 -14.51 0.07
N ILE A 29 23.02 -15.13 -0.59
CA ILE A 29 23.05 -16.56 -0.98
C ILE A 29 23.10 -16.72 -2.50
N LEU A 30 23.98 -17.60 -2.98
CA LEU A 30 23.93 -18.18 -4.32
C LEU A 30 23.40 -19.62 -4.24
N ILE A 31 22.36 -19.94 -5.01
CA ILE A 31 21.83 -21.31 -5.14
C ILE A 31 22.23 -21.87 -6.50
N ALA A 32 22.76 -23.10 -6.54
CA ALA A 32 23.14 -23.75 -7.79
C ALA A 32 22.95 -25.27 -7.73
N SER A 33 22.75 -25.87 -8.89
CA SER A 33 22.83 -27.33 -9.05
C SER A 33 24.26 -27.76 -9.38
N LEU A 34 24.72 -28.85 -8.75
CA LEU A 34 26.03 -29.44 -9.01
C LEU A 34 25.89 -30.72 -9.85
N GLY A 35 26.71 -30.83 -10.89
CA GLY A 35 26.69 -31.94 -11.85
C GLY A 35 27.98 -32.74 -11.82
N GLY A 36 28.41 -33.23 -12.99
CA GLY A 36 29.63 -34.03 -13.11
C GLY A 36 30.95 -33.28 -12.91
N THR A 37 30.93 -31.94 -12.73
CA THR A 37 32.12 -31.13 -12.44
C THR A 37 31.80 -29.93 -11.54
N ILE A 38 32.77 -29.54 -10.72
CA ILE A 38 32.73 -28.33 -9.87
C ILE A 38 33.15 -27.06 -10.62
N ASP A 39 33.81 -27.21 -11.77
CA ASP A 39 34.47 -26.10 -12.48
C ASP A 39 33.44 -25.02 -12.87
N THR A 40 32.24 -25.44 -13.27
CA THR A 40 31.10 -24.55 -13.56
C THR A 40 30.70 -23.65 -12.39
N ILE A 41 30.81 -24.12 -11.15
CA ILE A 41 30.51 -23.30 -9.95
C ILE A 41 31.64 -22.30 -9.70
N ILE A 42 32.89 -22.71 -9.93
CA ILE A 42 34.06 -21.83 -9.83
C ILE A 42 33.98 -20.70 -10.86
N GLU A 43 33.52 -20.96 -12.08
CA GLU A 43 33.30 -19.92 -13.10
C GLU A 43 32.25 -18.89 -12.67
N VAL A 44 31.15 -19.35 -12.06
CA VAL A 44 30.10 -18.48 -11.52
C VAL A 44 30.67 -17.61 -10.40
N LEU A 45 31.51 -18.19 -9.53
CA LEU A 45 32.21 -17.44 -8.49
C LEU A 45 33.16 -16.39 -9.06
N GLY A 46 33.87 -16.74 -10.15
CA GLY A 46 34.72 -15.82 -10.88
C GLY A 46 33.97 -14.60 -11.41
N PHE A 47 32.71 -14.77 -11.83
CA PHE A 47 31.88 -13.69 -12.36
C PHE A 47 31.34 -12.80 -11.24
N ILE A 48 30.80 -13.40 -10.18
CA ILE A 48 30.18 -12.65 -9.07
C ILE A 48 31.20 -12.03 -8.11
N ASN A 49 32.48 -12.43 -8.18
CA ASN A 49 33.59 -11.86 -7.41
C ASN A 49 34.69 -11.31 -8.33
N LEU A 50 34.29 -10.61 -9.39
CA LEU A 50 35.19 -10.13 -10.44
C LEU A 50 36.38 -9.33 -9.90
N ASP A 51 36.14 -8.40 -8.97
CA ASP A 51 37.16 -7.51 -8.39
C ASP A 51 38.22 -8.23 -7.56
N THR A 52 37.91 -9.40 -7.00
CA THR A 52 38.82 -10.12 -6.09
C THR A 52 39.48 -11.34 -6.72
N LEU A 53 38.81 -11.99 -7.68
CA LEU A 53 39.33 -13.18 -8.35
C LEU A 53 39.97 -12.89 -9.70
N GLY A 54 39.62 -11.77 -10.36
CA GLY A 54 40.17 -11.41 -11.67
C GLY A 54 39.90 -12.43 -12.78
N PHE A 55 38.90 -13.30 -12.60
CA PHE A 55 38.67 -14.52 -13.38
C PHE A 55 38.45 -14.24 -14.88
N TYR A 56 37.79 -13.13 -15.22
CA TYR A 56 37.47 -12.75 -16.59
C TYR A 56 38.36 -11.62 -17.14
N ASN A 57 39.44 -11.24 -16.45
CA ASN A 57 40.23 -10.04 -16.81
C ASN A 57 40.78 -10.05 -18.25
N GLN A 58 41.07 -11.23 -18.80
CA GLN A 58 41.57 -11.41 -20.18
C GLN A 58 40.46 -11.73 -21.18
N HIS A 59 39.19 -11.68 -20.77
CA HIS A 59 38.06 -11.97 -21.65
C HIS A 59 37.90 -10.86 -22.71
N PRO A 60 37.69 -11.18 -23.99
CA PRO A 60 37.52 -10.16 -25.04
C PRO A 60 36.41 -9.14 -24.77
N ASN A 61 35.36 -9.56 -24.06
CA ASN A 61 34.22 -8.73 -23.66
C ASN A 61 34.29 -8.24 -22.20
N ILE A 62 35.49 -8.11 -21.60
CA ILE A 62 35.65 -7.75 -20.19
C ILE A 62 34.93 -6.45 -19.82
N GLU A 63 34.90 -5.43 -20.68
CA GLU A 63 34.18 -4.18 -20.40
C GLU A 63 32.68 -4.42 -20.12
N SER A 64 32.02 -5.24 -20.93
CA SER A 64 30.61 -5.60 -20.75
C SER A 64 30.39 -6.46 -19.50
N ILE A 65 31.32 -7.37 -19.21
CA ILE A 65 31.27 -8.23 -18.01
C ILE A 65 31.44 -7.38 -16.75
N THR A 66 32.40 -6.45 -16.75
CA THR A 66 32.63 -5.50 -15.65
C THR A 66 31.44 -4.57 -15.45
N GLN A 67 30.82 -4.10 -16.53
CA GLN A 67 29.61 -3.26 -16.40
C GLN A 67 28.47 -4.04 -15.74
N THR A 68 28.20 -5.27 -16.20
CA THR A 68 27.18 -6.14 -15.61
C THR A 68 27.49 -6.45 -14.14
N TYR A 69 28.76 -6.70 -13.82
CA TYR A 69 29.23 -6.87 -12.45
C TYR A 69 28.92 -5.65 -11.57
N LYS A 70 29.26 -4.44 -12.05
CA LYS A 70 28.99 -3.17 -11.34
C LYS A 70 27.51 -2.95 -11.11
N ASP A 71 26.68 -3.21 -12.11
CA ASP A 71 25.25 -2.94 -12.04
C ASP A 71 24.53 -3.87 -11.06
N TYR A 72 24.97 -5.13 -10.95
CA TYR A 72 24.19 -6.16 -10.27
C TYR A 72 24.85 -6.81 -9.05
N PHE A 73 26.18 -6.88 -9.01
CA PHE A 73 26.94 -7.66 -8.03
C PHE A 73 27.88 -6.81 -7.15
N GLN A 74 28.30 -5.64 -7.62
CA GLN A 74 29.19 -4.77 -6.85
C GLN A 74 28.55 -4.38 -5.51
N ASN A 75 29.33 -4.52 -4.44
CA ASN A 75 28.90 -4.37 -3.04
C ASN A 75 27.85 -5.39 -2.54
N LYS A 76 27.57 -6.47 -3.30
CA LYS A 76 26.69 -7.59 -2.90
C LYS A 76 27.49 -8.89 -2.78
N ALA A 77 28.44 -8.92 -1.84
CA ALA A 77 29.30 -10.07 -1.64
C ALA A 77 28.49 -11.30 -1.22
N ILE A 78 28.57 -12.37 -2.00
CA ILE A 78 27.97 -13.66 -1.64
C ILE A 78 28.65 -14.20 -0.39
N THR A 79 27.87 -14.51 0.64
CA THR A 79 28.36 -15.03 1.92
C THR A 79 28.15 -16.53 2.04
N GLU A 80 27.16 -17.09 1.32
CA GLU A 80 26.89 -18.53 1.31
C GLU A 80 26.58 -19.05 -0.10
N ILE A 81 26.96 -20.30 -0.38
CA ILE A 81 26.56 -21.02 -1.60
C ILE A 81 25.83 -22.29 -1.18
N TRP A 82 24.62 -22.47 -1.72
CA TRP A 82 23.79 -23.64 -1.51
C TRP A 82 23.80 -24.47 -2.79
N LEU A 83 24.49 -25.59 -2.74
CA LEU A 83 24.60 -26.55 -3.83
C LEU A 83 23.66 -27.71 -3.57
N TYR A 84 22.97 -28.18 -4.60
CA TYR A 84 22.30 -29.47 -4.54
C TYR A 84 22.66 -30.38 -5.70
N SER A 85 22.74 -31.68 -5.43
CA SER A 85 23.23 -32.70 -6.36
C SER A 85 22.51 -34.02 -6.16
N THR A 86 22.56 -34.89 -7.17
CA THR A 86 22.32 -36.32 -6.98
C THR A 86 23.45 -36.98 -6.19
N ASN A 87 23.19 -38.13 -5.58
CA ASN A 87 24.19 -38.91 -4.83
C ASN A 87 25.21 -39.53 -5.79
N GLN A 88 26.36 -38.86 -5.94
CA GLN A 88 27.44 -39.28 -6.83
C GLN A 88 28.70 -39.56 -6.01
N ASN A 89 29.50 -40.54 -6.45
CA ASN A 89 30.69 -41.00 -5.72
C ASN A 89 31.74 -39.90 -5.43
N ASN A 90 31.82 -38.87 -6.27
CA ASN A 90 32.84 -37.82 -6.19
C ASN A 90 32.35 -36.52 -5.52
N ILE A 91 31.14 -36.52 -4.93
CA ILE A 91 30.51 -35.27 -4.47
C ILE A 91 31.24 -34.64 -3.29
N LEU A 92 31.83 -35.46 -2.42
CA LEU A 92 32.63 -35.00 -1.28
C LEU A 92 33.91 -34.32 -1.77
N ASP A 93 34.60 -34.94 -2.72
CA ASP A 93 35.80 -34.36 -3.36
C ASP A 93 35.47 -33.01 -4.02
N TYR A 94 34.29 -32.87 -4.65
CA TYR A 94 33.88 -31.60 -5.25
C TYR A 94 33.67 -30.50 -4.22
N LYS A 95 33.08 -30.83 -3.07
CA LYS A 95 32.93 -29.87 -1.97
C LYS A 95 34.28 -29.46 -1.39
N GLU A 96 35.18 -30.42 -1.12
CA GLU A 96 36.52 -30.13 -0.60
C GLU A 96 37.33 -29.25 -1.56
N ASN A 97 37.22 -29.50 -2.87
CA ASN A 97 37.85 -28.67 -3.88
C ASN A 97 37.31 -27.24 -3.89
N LEU A 98 35.99 -27.06 -3.72
CA LEU A 98 35.37 -25.73 -3.65
C LEU A 98 35.77 -24.97 -2.39
N ASP A 99 35.78 -25.65 -1.23
CA ASP A 99 36.20 -25.05 0.03
C ASP A 99 37.68 -24.64 -0.02
N SER A 100 38.53 -25.49 -0.62
CA SER A 100 39.94 -25.20 -0.85
C SER A 100 40.13 -24.01 -1.79
N PHE A 101 39.35 -23.93 -2.88
CA PHE A 101 39.35 -22.78 -3.79
C PHE A 101 38.97 -21.49 -3.06
N CYS A 102 37.88 -21.50 -2.29
CA CYS A 102 37.46 -20.33 -1.52
C CYS A 102 38.54 -19.92 -0.50
N HIS A 103 39.11 -20.87 0.22
CA HIS A 103 40.17 -20.60 1.20
C HIS A 103 41.43 -20.02 0.55
N ASN A 104 41.95 -20.66 -0.50
CA ASN A 104 43.18 -20.24 -1.19
C ASN A 104 43.05 -18.86 -1.84
N ASN A 105 41.85 -18.51 -2.32
CA ASN A 105 41.56 -17.22 -2.94
C ASN A 105 40.95 -16.20 -1.96
N LYS A 106 41.06 -16.45 -0.64
CA LYS A 106 40.61 -15.55 0.44
C LYS A 106 39.13 -15.15 0.36
N GLN A 107 38.30 -16.02 -0.21
CA GLN A 107 36.86 -15.85 -0.29
C GLN A 107 36.21 -16.37 0.99
N SER A 108 35.58 -15.49 1.76
CA SER A 108 34.89 -15.85 3.00
C SER A 108 33.47 -16.37 2.72
N ILE A 109 33.37 -17.45 1.94
CA ILE A 109 32.09 -18.00 1.47
C ILE A 109 31.84 -19.36 2.13
N LYS A 110 30.69 -19.50 2.78
CA LYS A 110 30.28 -20.78 3.38
C LYS A 110 29.57 -21.66 2.36
N THR A 111 30.02 -22.90 2.19
CA THR A 111 29.38 -23.87 1.28
C THR A 111 28.42 -24.78 2.03
N ARG A 112 27.26 -25.03 1.43
CA ARG A 112 26.24 -25.97 1.91
C ARG A 112 25.85 -26.90 0.78
N LEU A 113 25.87 -28.20 1.03
CA LEU A 113 25.59 -29.22 0.04
C LEU A 113 24.38 -30.07 0.46
N PHE A 114 23.40 -30.17 -0.43
CA PHE A 114 22.18 -30.97 -0.27
C PHE A 114 22.20 -32.12 -1.28
N ILE A 115 22.24 -33.36 -0.79
CA ILE A 115 22.43 -34.55 -1.61
C ILE A 115 21.11 -35.32 -1.69
N LEU A 116 20.55 -35.44 -2.90
CA LEU A 116 19.39 -36.27 -3.19
C LEU A 116 19.72 -37.76 -3.03
N PRO A 117 18.77 -38.63 -2.65
CA PRO A 117 19.03 -40.02 -2.28
C PRO A 117 19.40 -40.94 -3.45
N PHE A 118 19.17 -40.49 -4.68
CA PHE A 118 19.41 -41.23 -5.93
C PHE A 118 20.60 -40.66 -6.69
N SER A 119 21.23 -41.48 -7.52
CA SER A 119 22.38 -41.12 -8.36
C SER A 119 21.97 -40.42 -9.67
N ASP A 120 20.77 -40.70 -10.18
CA ASP A 120 20.22 -40.16 -11.43
C ASP A 120 18.70 -39.89 -11.33
N ILE A 121 18.18 -39.00 -12.18
CA ILE A 121 16.77 -38.62 -12.31
C ILE A 121 16.15 -39.42 -13.46
N ASP A 122 15.87 -40.70 -13.20
CA ASP A 122 15.37 -41.65 -14.21
C ASP A 122 13.86 -41.93 -14.10
N THR A 123 13.25 -41.60 -12.96
CA THR A 123 11.82 -41.80 -12.71
C THR A 123 11.10 -40.48 -12.45
N LYS A 124 9.76 -40.53 -12.51
CA LYS A 124 8.93 -39.39 -12.11
C LYS A 124 9.15 -39.02 -10.64
N GLU A 125 9.24 -40.00 -9.74
CA GLU A 125 9.48 -39.72 -8.31
C GLU A 125 10.81 -39.01 -8.08
N HIS A 126 11.87 -39.39 -8.80
CA HIS A 126 13.16 -38.70 -8.71
C HIS A 126 13.05 -37.25 -9.19
N ALA A 127 12.31 -37.01 -10.28
CA ALA A 127 12.11 -35.65 -10.81
C ALA A 127 11.30 -34.79 -9.83
N ASP A 128 10.21 -35.33 -9.29
CA ASP A 128 9.36 -34.62 -8.32
C ASP A 128 10.15 -34.29 -7.04
N THR A 129 10.97 -35.23 -6.56
CA THR A 129 11.85 -35.03 -5.39
C THR A 129 12.92 -33.96 -5.64
N ALA A 130 13.54 -33.96 -6.82
CA ALA A 130 14.54 -32.94 -7.20
C ALA A 130 13.91 -31.54 -7.28
N ARG A 131 12.71 -31.44 -7.85
CA ARG A 131 11.95 -30.18 -7.91
C ARG A 131 11.50 -29.70 -6.54
N GLU A 132 10.99 -30.58 -5.70
CA GLU A 132 10.62 -30.26 -4.31
C GLU A 132 11.82 -29.68 -3.54
N LEU A 133 13.01 -30.28 -3.68
CA LEU A 133 14.22 -29.75 -3.07
C LEU A 133 14.57 -28.36 -3.61
N ALA A 134 14.52 -28.15 -4.93
CA ALA A 134 14.79 -26.83 -5.53
C ALA A 134 13.83 -25.74 -4.99
N LEU A 135 12.52 -26.04 -4.93
CA LEU A 135 11.52 -25.14 -4.36
C LEU A 135 11.83 -24.80 -2.90
N ARG A 136 12.15 -25.80 -2.07
CA ARG A 136 12.47 -25.61 -0.65
C ARG A 136 13.74 -24.79 -0.44
N LEU A 137 14.78 -25.00 -1.26
CA LEU A 137 16.02 -24.23 -1.17
C LEU A 137 15.80 -22.75 -1.48
N VAL A 138 15.08 -22.43 -2.56
CA VAL A 138 14.78 -21.02 -2.89
C VAL A 138 13.86 -20.40 -1.84
N TYR A 139 12.83 -21.13 -1.40
CA TYR A 139 11.94 -20.70 -0.31
C TYR A 139 12.74 -20.37 0.97
N MET A 140 13.59 -21.30 1.43
CA MET A 140 14.42 -21.10 2.62
C MET A 140 15.42 -19.94 2.48
N ALA A 141 16.01 -19.76 1.29
CA ALA A 141 16.92 -18.65 1.05
C ALA A 141 16.19 -17.29 1.08
N LYS A 142 14.98 -17.23 0.53
CA LYS A 142 14.11 -16.05 0.57
C LYS A 142 13.59 -15.74 1.97
N THR A 143 13.34 -16.76 2.79
CA THR A 143 13.03 -16.61 4.22
C THR A 143 14.19 -16.00 5.00
N ALA A 144 15.42 -16.37 4.66
CA ALA A 144 16.59 -16.00 5.44
C ALA A 144 17.12 -14.58 5.13
N GLN A 145 16.94 -14.02 3.91
CA GLN A 145 17.73 -12.87 3.42
C GLN A 145 17.10 -12.00 2.31
N ASP A 146 17.63 -10.76 2.17
CA ASP A 146 17.25 -9.77 1.15
C ASP A 146 17.85 -10.03 -0.26
N THR A 147 18.97 -10.77 -0.37
CA THR A 147 19.68 -11.00 -1.65
C THR A 147 19.90 -12.49 -1.94
N VAL A 148 19.20 -13.00 -2.96
CA VAL A 148 19.30 -14.39 -3.45
C VAL A 148 19.61 -14.37 -4.95
N PHE A 149 20.71 -15.01 -5.35
CA PHE A 149 21.04 -15.26 -6.75
C PHE A 149 20.92 -16.75 -7.07
N ILE A 150 20.57 -17.06 -8.31
CA ILE A 150 20.38 -18.44 -8.76
C ILE A 150 21.28 -18.68 -9.96
N SER A 151 22.16 -19.68 -9.87
CA SER A 151 22.91 -20.17 -11.02
C SER A 151 22.06 -21.17 -11.80
N LEU A 152 21.88 -20.88 -13.09
CA LEU A 152 21.35 -21.80 -14.08
C LEU A 152 22.46 -22.61 -14.76
N THR A 153 23.72 -22.41 -14.33
CA THR A 153 24.89 -23.12 -14.81
C THR A 153 25.32 -24.16 -13.78
N GLY A 154 25.64 -25.36 -14.26
CA GLY A 154 25.98 -26.52 -13.44
C GLY A 154 24.80 -27.47 -13.27
N GLY A 155 25.09 -28.74 -12.95
CA GLY A 155 24.06 -29.76 -12.77
C GLY A 155 23.45 -30.27 -14.08
N ARG A 156 22.33 -30.97 -13.95
CA ARG A 156 21.53 -31.44 -15.09
C ARG A 156 20.60 -30.32 -15.55
N LYS A 157 20.27 -30.28 -16.85
CA LYS A 157 19.35 -29.28 -17.42
C LYS A 157 18.00 -29.23 -16.69
N THR A 158 17.50 -30.38 -16.24
CA THR A 158 16.25 -30.49 -15.46
C THR A 158 16.36 -29.77 -14.12
N MET A 159 17.47 -29.96 -13.39
CA MET A 159 17.72 -29.29 -12.11
C MET A 159 17.86 -27.76 -12.27
N SER A 160 18.59 -27.30 -13.29
CA SER A 160 18.69 -25.88 -13.60
C SER A 160 17.32 -25.28 -13.96
N SER A 161 16.47 -26.04 -14.66
CA SER A 161 15.09 -25.65 -14.95
C SER A 161 14.22 -25.57 -13.68
N ASP A 162 14.37 -26.49 -12.74
CA ASP A 162 13.64 -26.45 -11.47
C ASP A 162 14.09 -25.26 -10.61
N LEU A 163 15.38 -24.90 -10.61
CA LEU A 163 15.88 -23.68 -9.97
C LEU A 163 15.36 -22.40 -10.64
N TYR A 164 15.31 -22.37 -11.98
CA TYR A 164 14.70 -21.25 -12.71
C TYR A 164 13.22 -21.09 -12.33
N PHE A 165 12.49 -22.20 -12.30
CA PHE A 165 11.08 -22.23 -11.92
C PHE A 165 10.91 -21.73 -10.48
N ALA A 166 11.66 -22.28 -9.53
CA ALA A 166 11.62 -21.88 -8.13
C ALA A 166 11.99 -20.40 -7.92
N GLY A 167 13.02 -19.89 -8.62
CA GLY A 167 13.38 -18.47 -8.61
C GLY A 167 12.30 -17.56 -9.18
N SER A 168 11.68 -17.98 -10.29
CA SER A 168 10.58 -17.24 -10.93
C SER A 168 9.34 -17.19 -10.05
N LEU A 169 9.15 -18.24 -9.25
CA LEU A 169 8.07 -18.39 -8.30
C LEU A 169 8.29 -17.56 -7.03
N PHE A 170 9.39 -17.75 -6.30
CA PHE A 170 9.60 -17.09 -5.00
C PHE A 170 10.31 -15.73 -5.10
N GLY A 171 10.80 -15.38 -6.29
CA GLY A 171 11.60 -14.19 -6.53
C GLY A 171 13.08 -14.44 -6.28
N CYS A 172 13.93 -13.73 -7.02
CA CYS A 172 15.38 -13.70 -6.82
C CYS A 172 15.96 -12.41 -7.38
N ASN A 173 17.11 -12.01 -6.86
CA ASN A 173 17.85 -10.80 -7.25
C ASN A 173 18.55 -10.97 -8.59
N GLY A 174 18.59 -12.19 -9.14
CA GLY A 174 18.90 -12.43 -10.54
C GLY A 174 19.32 -13.87 -10.81
N PHE A 175 19.24 -14.24 -12.08
CA PHE A 175 19.70 -15.51 -12.60
C PHE A 175 21.05 -15.33 -13.29
N ILE A 176 21.97 -16.24 -13.03
CA ILE A 176 23.30 -16.26 -13.62
C ILE A 176 23.37 -17.46 -14.55
N HIS A 177 23.87 -17.27 -15.75
CA HIS A 177 24.16 -18.36 -16.67
C HIS A 177 25.48 -18.10 -17.38
N ILE A 178 26.26 -19.13 -17.65
CA ILE A 178 27.53 -19.07 -18.37
C ILE A 178 27.36 -19.90 -19.64
N LEU A 179 27.45 -19.22 -20.78
CA LEU A 179 27.41 -19.87 -22.08
C LEU A 179 28.83 -20.14 -22.56
N SER A 180 29.08 -21.37 -23.00
CA SER A 180 30.32 -21.72 -23.66
C SER A 180 30.14 -21.79 -25.17
N ASN A 181 31.01 -21.11 -25.91
CA ASN A 181 31.11 -21.23 -27.37
C ASN A 181 32.21 -22.21 -27.80
N ALA A 182 32.78 -22.95 -26.84
CA ALA A 182 33.77 -23.99 -27.11
C ALA A 182 33.16 -25.17 -27.88
N ASP A 183 34.00 -25.90 -28.64
CA ASP A 183 33.59 -27.19 -29.21
C ASP A 183 33.22 -28.15 -28.08
N PRO A 184 32.00 -28.71 -28.04
CA PRO A 184 31.58 -29.65 -26.99
C PRO A 184 32.49 -30.89 -26.85
N LYS A 185 33.29 -31.23 -27.88
CA LYS A 185 34.24 -32.34 -27.85
C LYS A 185 35.60 -31.96 -27.23
N SER A 186 35.88 -30.66 -27.11
CA SER A 186 37.09 -30.17 -26.45
C SER A 186 36.94 -30.32 -24.94
N LYS A 187 37.75 -31.17 -24.31
CA LYS A 187 37.85 -31.25 -22.85
C LYS A 187 38.62 -30.02 -22.37
N ILE A 188 37.94 -28.88 -22.30
CA ILE A 188 38.53 -27.66 -21.78
C ILE A 188 38.56 -27.74 -20.26
N THR A 189 39.75 -27.66 -19.70
CA THR A 189 39.97 -27.51 -18.27
C THR A 189 40.65 -26.17 -18.07
N PHE A 190 39.91 -25.16 -17.61
CA PHE A 190 40.42 -23.81 -17.42
C PHE A 190 40.85 -23.54 -15.98
N TYR A 191 40.59 -24.44 -15.03
CA TYR A 191 41.05 -24.33 -13.65
C TYR A 191 41.88 -25.57 -13.27
N ASP A 192 43.15 -25.37 -12.93
CA ASP A 192 44.00 -26.42 -12.38
C ASP A 192 43.85 -26.47 -10.86
N LYS A 193 43.20 -27.54 -10.39
CA LYS A 193 42.93 -27.78 -8.97
C LYS A 193 44.19 -27.90 -8.11
N LYS A 194 45.34 -28.29 -8.69
CA LYS A 194 46.59 -28.48 -7.93
C LYS A 194 47.35 -27.19 -7.74
N THR A 195 47.33 -26.33 -8.76
CA THR A 195 48.07 -25.06 -8.76
C THR A 195 47.18 -23.87 -8.41
N ASN A 196 45.86 -24.06 -8.38
CA ASN A 196 44.85 -23.00 -8.25
C ASN A 196 45.01 -21.92 -9.34
N LEU A 197 45.53 -22.30 -10.51
CA LEU A 197 45.76 -21.41 -11.65
C LEU A 197 44.63 -21.52 -12.67
N ILE A 198 44.29 -20.38 -13.26
CA ILE A 198 43.29 -20.27 -14.31
C ILE A 198 43.99 -20.16 -15.65
N SER A 199 43.58 -20.97 -16.63
CA SER A 199 44.09 -20.89 -17.99
C SER A 199 43.50 -19.67 -18.70
N GLU A 200 44.34 -18.66 -18.91
CA GLU A 200 43.96 -17.42 -19.60
C GLU A 200 43.54 -17.63 -21.06
N SER A 201 44.00 -18.71 -21.73
CA SER A 201 43.70 -18.96 -23.15
C SER A 201 42.26 -19.43 -23.41
N GLU A 202 41.66 -20.09 -22.41
CA GLU A 202 40.37 -20.76 -22.53
C GLU A 202 39.20 -19.89 -22.06
N ILE A 203 39.47 -18.86 -21.25
CA ILE A 203 38.42 -18.01 -20.66
C ILE A 203 37.55 -17.33 -21.71
N LYS A 204 38.12 -17.00 -22.87
CA LYS A 204 37.43 -16.34 -24.01
C LYS A 204 36.22 -17.12 -24.55
N TYR A 205 36.09 -18.40 -24.22
CA TYR A 205 34.96 -19.22 -24.66
C TYR A 205 33.76 -19.11 -23.73
N PHE A 206 33.92 -18.60 -22.51
CA PHE A 206 32.89 -18.59 -21.46
C PHE A 206 32.32 -17.18 -21.28
N ASN A 207 31.03 -17.06 -21.57
CA ASN A 207 30.31 -15.78 -21.58
C ASN A 207 29.29 -15.77 -20.44
N PRO A 208 29.57 -15.05 -19.34
CA PRO A 208 28.62 -14.91 -18.26
C PRO A 208 27.48 -13.98 -18.68
N LEU A 209 26.26 -14.39 -18.32
CA LEU A 209 25.02 -13.69 -18.55
C LEU A 209 24.29 -13.51 -17.23
N TYR A 210 23.71 -12.33 -17.09
CA TYR A 210 22.77 -12.01 -16.04
C TYR A 210 21.38 -11.87 -16.66
N TYR A 211 20.44 -12.65 -16.16
CA TYR A 211 19.03 -12.56 -16.51
C TYR A 211 18.27 -12.00 -15.31
N GLY A 212 17.53 -10.91 -15.54
CA GLY A 212 17.13 -9.92 -14.54
C GLY A 212 16.44 -10.40 -13.26
N GLN A 213 16.25 -9.46 -12.34
CA GLN A 213 15.54 -9.70 -11.09
C GLN A 213 14.07 -10.07 -11.35
N THR A 214 13.56 -11.01 -10.56
CA THR A 214 12.14 -11.35 -10.51
C THR A 214 11.58 -11.10 -9.12
N ALA A 215 10.40 -10.48 -9.05
CA ALA A 215 9.68 -10.24 -7.80
C ALA A 215 8.94 -11.49 -7.27
N GLY A 216 9.00 -12.60 -8.01
CA GLY A 216 8.23 -13.80 -7.72
C GLY A 216 6.79 -13.72 -8.22
N ASN A 217 6.14 -14.87 -8.28
CA ASN A 217 4.74 -15.00 -8.64
C ASN A 217 3.85 -14.53 -7.47
N PRO A 218 2.97 -13.54 -7.66
CA PRO A 218 2.03 -13.10 -6.62
C PRO A 218 1.17 -14.23 -6.04
N ALA A 219 0.83 -15.26 -6.84
CA ALA A 219 -0.02 -16.38 -6.45
C ALA A 219 0.50 -17.14 -5.23
N ILE A 220 1.83 -17.16 -5.07
CA ILE A 220 2.48 -17.94 -4.03
C ILE A 220 3.03 -17.08 -2.90
N LYS A 221 2.81 -15.75 -2.93
CA LYS A 221 3.21 -14.83 -1.85
C LYS A 221 2.54 -15.15 -0.50
N THR A 222 1.49 -15.97 -0.50
CA THR A 222 0.80 -16.45 0.71
C THR A 222 1.57 -17.55 1.43
N ILE A 223 2.55 -18.20 0.79
CA ILE A 223 3.41 -19.20 1.44
C ILE A 223 4.39 -18.42 2.33
N THR A 224 4.04 -18.25 3.61
CA THR A 224 4.82 -17.40 4.52
C THR A 224 6.12 -18.08 4.97
N PRO A 225 7.19 -17.32 5.29
CA PRO A 225 8.52 -17.83 5.64
C PRO A 225 8.64 -18.74 6.89
N ASN A 226 7.56 -19.00 7.65
CA ASN A 226 7.62 -19.68 8.97
C ASN A 226 6.87 -21.02 9.04
N GLU A 227 6.39 -21.54 7.91
CA GLU A 227 5.77 -22.87 7.91
C GLU A 227 6.84 -23.96 8.03
N THR A 228 6.95 -24.51 9.24
CA THR A 228 7.88 -25.63 9.55
C THR A 228 7.67 -26.84 8.64
N ALA A 229 6.49 -26.97 8.03
CA ALA A 229 6.15 -28.01 7.07
C ALA A 229 7.04 -28.00 5.81
N TYR A 230 7.54 -26.83 5.39
CA TYR A 230 8.31 -26.68 4.14
C TYR A 230 9.81 -26.52 4.38
N SER A 231 10.22 -26.24 5.61
CA SER A 231 11.64 -26.04 5.96
C SER A 231 12.41 -27.37 5.98
N LEU A 232 13.68 -27.31 5.55
CA LEU A 232 14.66 -28.37 5.76
C LEU A 232 15.66 -27.94 6.83
N PRO A 233 16.23 -28.88 7.61
CA PRO A 233 17.35 -28.54 8.47
C PRO A 233 18.48 -27.95 7.62
N LEU A 234 19.13 -26.89 8.13
CA LEU A 234 20.36 -26.41 7.52
C LEU A 234 21.51 -27.34 7.91
N PRO A 235 22.49 -27.59 7.00
CA PRO A 235 23.60 -28.47 7.30
C PRO A 235 24.36 -28.08 8.57
N ASP A 236 24.75 -29.11 9.33
CA ASP A 236 25.59 -29.01 10.53
C ASP A 236 26.99 -28.47 10.17
N HIS A 237 27.93 -28.48 11.12
CA HIS A 237 29.29 -27.96 10.95
C HIS A 237 30.06 -28.56 9.75
N THR A 238 29.64 -29.72 9.24
CA THR A 238 30.19 -30.35 8.02
C THR A 238 29.77 -29.68 6.72
N GLY A 239 28.69 -28.90 6.72
CA GLY A 239 28.15 -28.27 5.52
C GLY A 239 27.46 -29.23 4.54
N ILE A 240 27.14 -30.47 4.95
CA ILE A 240 26.53 -31.50 4.10
C ILE A 240 25.25 -32.05 4.72
N ILE A 241 24.19 -32.23 3.91
CA ILE A 241 22.97 -32.96 4.28
C ILE A 241 22.63 -33.99 3.20
N TYR A 242 22.33 -35.20 3.63
CA TYR A 242 21.67 -36.22 2.82
C TYR A 242 20.16 -36.12 2.98
N ILE A 243 19.48 -35.94 1.86
CA ILE A 243 18.03 -35.84 1.78
C ILE A 243 17.47 -37.26 1.67
N ASP A 244 16.52 -37.57 2.55
CA ASP A 244 15.80 -38.83 2.55
C ASP A 244 14.62 -38.76 1.58
N GLU A 245 14.49 -39.75 0.69
CA GLU A 245 13.43 -39.82 -0.32
C GLU A 245 12.05 -39.76 0.34
N TYR A 246 11.87 -40.49 1.44
CA TYR A 246 10.60 -40.54 2.17
C TYR A 246 10.26 -39.22 2.88
N LYS A 247 11.25 -38.35 3.15
CA LYS A 247 11.02 -37.01 3.73
C LYS A 247 10.49 -36.01 2.71
N LEU A 248 10.80 -36.18 1.42
CA LEU A 248 10.36 -35.29 0.34
C LEU A 248 9.25 -35.90 -0.53
N ALA A 249 8.99 -37.20 -0.43
CA ALA A 249 8.00 -37.93 -1.24
C ALA A 249 6.57 -37.38 -1.17
N SER A 250 6.22 -36.62 -0.12
CA SER A 250 4.91 -35.97 -0.03
C SER A 250 4.72 -34.81 -1.02
N CYS A 251 5.82 -34.31 -1.63
CA CYS A 251 5.84 -33.17 -2.56
C CYS A 251 5.01 -31.98 -2.04
N ALA A 252 5.04 -31.75 -0.72
CA ALA A 252 4.06 -30.90 -0.06
C ALA A 252 4.14 -29.44 -0.52
N LEU A 253 5.35 -28.91 -0.76
CA LEU A 253 5.51 -27.54 -1.25
C LEU A 253 5.12 -27.44 -2.72
N GLN A 254 5.53 -28.41 -3.54
CA GLN A 254 5.14 -28.49 -4.95
C GLN A 254 3.63 -28.57 -5.13
N ASN A 255 2.95 -29.49 -4.43
CA ASN A 255 1.50 -29.63 -4.44
C ASN A 255 0.81 -28.32 -4.05
N LYS A 256 1.38 -27.60 -3.06
CA LYS A 256 0.84 -26.30 -2.65
C LYS A 256 1.02 -25.23 -3.73
N VAL A 257 2.20 -25.17 -4.34
CA VAL A 257 2.49 -24.26 -5.47
C VAL A 257 1.53 -24.54 -6.62
N ASP A 258 1.37 -25.79 -7.03
CA ASP A 258 0.49 -26.18 -8.13
C ASP A 258 -0.97 -25.85 -7.83
N GLU A 259 -1.44 -26.08 -6.60
CA GLU A 259 -2.77 -25.67 -6.15
C GLU A 259 -2.99 -24.16 -6.32
N LEU A 260 -2.04 -23.34 -5.87
CA LEU A 260 -2.11 -21.87 -5.93
C LEU A 260 -2.03 -21.35 -7.37
N LEU A 261 -1.16 -21.94 -8.20
CA LEU A 261 -1.04 -21.59 -9.62
C LEU A 261 -2.29 -21.97 -10.41
N GLN A 262 -2.87 -23.14 -10.15
CA GLN A 262 -4.13 -23.56 -10.75
C GLN A 262 -5.28 -22.63 -10.34
N LYS A 263 -5.40 -22.28 -9.05
CA LYS A 263 -6.39 -21.30 -8.56
C LYS A 263 -6.22 -19.93 -9.22
N SER A 264 -4.99 -19.44 -9.35
CA SER A 264 -4.68 -18.21 -10.08
C SER A 264 -5.05 -18.28 -11.56
N ALA A 265 -4.77 -19.40 -12.23
CA ALA A 265 -5.16 -19.62 -13.62
C ALA A 265 -6.68 -19.68 -13.81
N TYR A 266 -7.42 -20.31 -12.89
CA TYR A 266 -8.89 -20.32 -12.90
C TYR A 266 -9.47 -18.91 -12.79
N LEU A 267 -8.88 -18.04 -11.97
CA LEU A 267 -9.28 -16.64 -11.87
C LEU A 267 -9.12 -15.91 -13.21
N LEU A 268 -8.00 -16.11 -13.89
CA LEU A 268 -7.67 -15.46 -15.15
C LEU A 268 -8.52 -15.99 -16.33
N VAL A 269 -8.73 -17.30 -16.42
CA VAL A 269 -9.41 -17.95 -17.56
C VAL A 269 -10.92 -17.74 -17.51
N ASN A 270 -11.56 -17.89 -16.35
CA ASN A 270 -13.02 -17.77 -16.24
C ASN A 270 -13.54 -16.33 -16.37
N ASN A 271 -12.65 -15.34 -16.44
CA ASN A 271 -13.03 -13.93 -16.38
C ASN A 271 -12.18 -13.04 -17.30
N SER A 272 -11.68 -13.60 -18.41
CA SER A 272 -10.85 -12.90 -19.41
C SER A 272 -11.42 -11.57 -19.93
N ASP A 273 -12.72 -11.31 -19.72
CA ASP A 273 -13.40 -10.05 -20.07
C ASP A 273 -13.25 -8.92 -19.03
N THR A 274 -12.84 -9.19 -17.79
CA THR A 274 -12.73 -8.15 -16.74
C THR A 274 -11.27 -7.81 -16.45
N LYS A 275 -10.86 -6.58 -16.76
CA LYS A 275 -9.49 -6.05 -16.50
C LYS A 275 -9.19 -5.82 -15.00
N LEU A 276 -10.00 -6.38 -14.10
CA LEU A 276 -9.94 -6.22 -12.64
C LEU A 276 -8.91 -7.14 -11.92
N PHE A 277 -8.10 -7.92 -12.64
CA PHE A 277 -7.32 -9.03 -12.05
C PHE A 277 -6.04 -8.69 -11.29
N TYR A 278 -5.68 -7.41 -11.12
CA TYR A 278 -4.57 -7.00 -10.26
C TYR A 278 -5.06 -6.55 -8.88
N ASN A 279 -5.85 -7.41 -8.21
CA ASN A 279 -6.31 -7.23 -6.83
C ASN A 279 -5.25 -7.74 -5.81
N PHE A 280 -5.62 -7.95 -4.55
CA PHE A 280 -4.71 -8.47 -3.52
C PHE A 280 -4.20 -9.87 -3.88
N PRO A 281 -2.87 -10.12 -3.84
CA PRO A 281 -2.30 -11.44 -4.16
C PRO A 281 -2.91 -12.60 -3.35
N LEU A 282 -3.35 -12.34 -2.11
CA LEU A 282 -4.00 -13.32 -1.24
C LEU A 282 -5.20 -14.01 -1.90
N LEU A 283 -5.95 -13.30 -2.74
CA LEU A 283 -7.15 -13.85 -3.38
C LEU A 283 -6.84 -15.03 -4.31
N GLN A 284 -5.61 -15.12 -4.81
CA GLN A 284 -5.16 -16.24 -5.65
C GLN A 284 -5.07 -17.56 -4.86
N SER A 285 -5.10 -17.49 -3.52
CA SER A 285 -5.10 -18.68 -2.65
C SER A 285 -6.50 -19.17 -2.25
N CYS A 286 -7.54 -18.36 -2.49
CA CYS A 286 -8.93 -18.67 -2.13
C CYS A 286 -9.47 -19.89 -2.91
N SER A 287 -10.45 -20.60 -2.34
CA SER A 287 -11.17 -21.67 -3.05
C SER A 287 -12.00 -21.10 -4.20
N SER A 288 -12.29 -21.90 -5.23
CA SER A 288 -13.12 -21.48 -6.36
C SER A 288 -14.52 -21.02 -5.92
N GLU A 289 -15.08 -21.65 -4.87
CA GLU A 289 -16.36 -21.27 -4.27
C GLU A 289 -16.29 -19.90 -3.59
N LEU A 290 -15.28 -19.68 -2.74
CA LEU A 290 -15.09 -18.39 -2.08
C LEU A 290 -14.86 -17.27 -3.10
N LEU A 291 -14.07 -17.53 -4.13
CA LEU A 291 -13.87 -16.59 -5.22
C LEU A 291 -15.18 -16.28 -5.94
N HIS A 292 -15.95 -17.31 -6.32
CA HIS A 292 -17.26 -17.12 -6.93
C HIS A 292 -18.19 -16.28 -6.04
N ASN A 293 -18.18 -16.50 -4.73
CA ASN A 293 -18.93 -15.70 -3.76
C ASN A 293 -18.47 -14.23 -3.75
N LEU A 294 -17.16 -13.97 -3.77
CA LEU A 294 -16.65 -12.59 -3.85
C LEU A 294 -17.07 -11.86 -5.14
N PHE A 295 -17.21 -12.58 -6.25
CA PHE A 295 -17.69 -12.04 -7.53
C PHE A 295 -19.21 -11.77 -7.54
N THR A 296 -19.98 -12.67 -6.94
CA THR A 296 -21.44 -12.69 -7.10
C THR A 296 -22.18 -11.98 -5.98
N ILE A 297 -21.68 -12.08 -4.75
CA ILE A 297 -22.30 -11.44 -3.58
C ILE A 297 -22.10 -9.94 -3.68
N LYS A 298 -23.23 -9.23 -3.59
CA LYS A 298 -23.28 -7.78 -3.63
C LYS A 298 -23.12 -7.19 -2.24
N VAL A 299 -22.46 -6.04 -2.19
CA VAL A 299 -22.34 -5.20 -1.01
C VAL A 299 -23.70 -4.55 -0.76
N THR A 300 -24.45 -5.08 0.19
CA THR A 300 -25.78 -4.59 0.59
C THR A 300 -25.87 -4.29 2.08
N HIS A 301 -24.95 -4.82 2.90
CA HIS A 301 -24.93 -4.65 4.35
C HIS A 301 -23.55 -4.25 4.86
N ILE A 302 -23.53 -3.40 5.88
CA ILE A 302 -22.30 -2.84 6.46
C ILE A 302 -21.35 -3.95 6.98
N ASP A 303 -21.89 -5.05 7.51
CA ASP A 303 -21.12 -6.17 8.06
C ASP A 303 -20.21 -6.83 7.01
N GLN A 304 -20.57 -6.74 5.74
CA GLN A 304 -19.77 -7.27 4.64
C GLN A 304 -18.50 -6.43 4.41
N VAL A 305 -18.51 -5.13 4.74
CA VAL A 305 -17.44 -4.18 4.38
C VAL A 305 -16.76 -3.53 5.58
N ILE A 306 -17.33 -3.65 6.78
CA ILE A 306 -16.77 -3.08 8.01
C ILE A 306 -15.40 -3.70 8.33
N GLY A 307 -15.24 -5.00 8.09
CA GLY A 307 -13.98 -5.72 8.31
C GLY A 307 -12.93 -5.55 7.21
N LEU A 308 -13.22 -4.84 6.11
CA LEU A 308 -12.24 -4.61 5.06
C LEU A 308 -11.14 -3.62 5.47
N PRO A 309 -9.89 -3.79 5.02
CA PRO A 309 -8.81 -2.84 5.29
C PRO A 309 -8.92 -1.62 4.36
N LYS A 310 -9.44 -0.52 4.90
CA LYS A 310 -9.75 0.66 4.09
C LYS A 310 -8.75 1.80 4.31
N ILE A 311 -8.57 2.64 3.30
CA ILE A 311 -7.83 3.90 3.39
C ILE A 311 -8.73 5.01 2.85
N ASP A 312 -8.88 6.08 3.63
CA ASP A 312 -9.58 7.29 3.19
C ASP A 312 -8.57 8.32 2.70
N LEU A 313 -8.64 8.69 1.43
CA LEU A 313 -7.72 9.64 0.78
C LEU A 313 -8.31 11.04 0.64
N HIS A 314 -9.61 11.19 0.90
CA HIS A 314 -10.34 12.42 0.72
C HIS A 314 -11.22 12.66 1.92
N CYS A 315 -10.62 13.18 3.00
CA CYS A 315 -11.32 13.45 4.25
C CYS A 315 -10.93 14.84 4.80
N HIS A 316 -11.87 15.78 4.79
CA HIS A 316 -11.64 17.15 5.26
C HIS A 316 -11.78 17.24 6.79
N LEU A 317 -10.72 17.71 7.46
CA LEU A 317 -10.75 17.95 8.91
C LEU A 317 -11.85 18.96 9.31
N GLY A 318 -12.16 19.91 8.44
CA GLY A 318 -13.15 20.95 8.70
C GLY A 318 -14.60 20.46 8.71
N GLY A 319 -14.89 19.31 8.10
CA GLY A 319 -16.25 18.76 7.93
C GLY A 319 -16.42 17.34 8.48
N CYS A 320 -15.48 16.86 9.29
CA CYS A 320 -15.45 15.46 9.72
C CYS A 320 -16.27 15.14 10.99
N LEU A 321 -16.78 16.16 11.69
CA LEU A 321 -17.40 16.02 13.01
C LEU A 321 -18.91 15.83 12.89
N ASP A 322 -19.43 14.82 13.59
CA ASP A 322 -20.87 14.71 13.80
C ASP A 322 -21.36 15.62 14.94
N ILE A 323 -22.66 15.72 15.12
CA ILE A 323 -23.27 16.60 16.12
C ILE A 323 -22.80 16.26 17.55
N THR A 324 -22.60 14.98 17.85
CA THR A 324 -22.08 14.56 19.16
C THR A 324 -20.65 15.05 19.38
N ASP A 325 -19.78 14.96 18.37
CA ASP A 325 -18.43 15.52 18.45
C ASP A 325 -18.46 17.04 18.67
N ILE A 326 -19.27 17.75 17.88
CA ILE A 326 -19.37 19.22 17.93
C ILE A 326 -19.75 19.67 19.34
N ILE A 327 -20.76 19.05 19.95
CA ILE A 327 -21.20 19.36 21.31
C ILE A 327 -20.12 19.02 22.34
N THR A 328 -19.49 17.85 22.22
CA THR A 328 -18.43 17.41 23.14
C THR A 328 -17.24 18.36 23.12
N ILE A 329 -16.82 18.79 21.92
CA ILE A 329 -15.73 19.74 21.73
C ILE A 329 -16.12 21.11 22.29
N ALA A 330 -17.31 21.61 21.99
CA ALA A 330 -17.79 22.88 22.52
C ALA A 330 -17.83 22.87 24.05
N GLU A 331 -18.28 21.78 24.68
CA GLU A 331 -18.27 21.64 26.12
C GLU A 331 -16.85 21.65 26.71
N ALA A 332 -15.90 20.98 26.06
CA ALA A 332 -14.50 20.97 26.48
C ALA A 332 -13.88 22.37 26.39
N VAL A 333 -14.06 23.06 25.25
CA VAL A 333 -13.57 24.44 25.06
C VAL A 333 -14.16 25.36 26.13
N ARG A 334 -15.48 25.28 26.38
CA ARG A 334 -16.13 26.10 27.41
C ARG A 334 -15.51 25.88 28.79
N LYS A 335 -15.32 24.62 29.20
CA LYS A 335 -14.78 24.26 30.52
C LYS A 335 -13.31 24.66 30.70
N HIS A 336 -12.51 24.59 29.64
CA HIS A 336 -11.06 24.75 29.74
C HIS A 336 -10.57 26.15 29.39
N GLU A 337 -11.22 26.82 28.43
CA GLU A 337 -10.73 28.06 27.82
C GLU A 337 -11.69 29.25 27.99
N LEU A 338 -13.00 29.01 28.22
CA LEU A 338 -14.02 30.06 28.39
C LEU A 338 -14.75 29.96 29.75
N LYS A 339 -13.98 29.84 30.83
CA LYS A 339 -14.51 29.55 32.19
C LYS A 339 -15.45 30.62 32.75
N ASP A 340 -15.24 31.87 32.34
CA ASP A 340 -15.98 33.02 32.88
C ASP A 340 -17.30 33.30 32.13
N VAL A 341 -17.59 32.50 31.10
CA VAL A 341 -18.74 32.67 30.23
C VAL A 341 -19.94 31.86 30.78
N GLN A 342 -21.04 32.54 31.10
CA GLN A 342 -22.24 31.90 31.68
C GLN A 342 -22.87 30.87 30.73
N GLU A 343 -23.54 29.84 31.26
CA GLU A 343 -24.30 28.92 30.41
C GLU A 343 -25.53 29.62 29.83
N LEU A 344 -25.74 29.47 28.53
CA LEU A 344 -26.96 29.91 27.85
C LEU A 344 -28.08 28.88 28.11
N SER A 345 -29.32 29.32 28.32
CA SER A 345 -30.42 28.37 28.49
C SER A 345 -30.65 27.57 27.19
N LEU A 346 -31.18 26.35 27.32
CA LEU A 346 -31.47 25.52 26.15
C LEU A 346 -32.47 26.21 25.21
N GLN A 347 -33.46 26.94 25.75
CA GLN A 347 -34.45 27.64 24.93
C GLN A 347 -33.81 28.76 24.10
N GLU A 348 -32.93 29.56 24.69
CA GLU A 348 -32.19 30.59 23.95
C GLU A 348 -31.31 29.95 22.86
N ALA A 349 -30.67 28.82 23.14
CA ALA A 349 -29.85 28.11 22.17
C ALA A 349 -30.69 27.62 20.97
N ILE A 350 -31.88 27.06 21.25
CA ILE A 350 -32.84 26.66 20.21
C ILE A 350 -33.23 27.85 19.33
N ASP A 351 -33.52 29.01 19.93
CA ASP A 351 -33.91 30.20 19.18
C ASP A 351 -32.78 30.70 18.26
N TYR A 352 -31.53 30.64 18.73
CA TYR A 352 -30.35 30.94 17.89
C TYR A 352 -30.21 29.96 16.72
N ILE A 353 -30.36 28.65 16.96
CA ILE A 353 -30.22 27.64 15.91
C ILE A 353 -31.35 27.78 14.88
N LYS A 354 -32.59 28.00 15.30
CA LYS A 354 -33.71 28.25 14.39
C LYS A 354 -33.47 29.48 13.51
N LYS A 355 -33.03 30.58 14.11
CA LYS A 355 -32.68 31.80 13.38
C LYS A 355 -31.54 31.55 12.38
N ALA A 356 -30.51 30.81 12.79
CA ALA A 356 -29.41 30.41 11.93
C ALA A 356 -29.85 29.52 10.77
N LYS A 357 -30.83 28.64 10.98
CA LYS A 357 -31.36 27.80 9.91
C LYS A 357 -32.10 28.61 8.85
N GLU A 358 -32.85 29.62 9.26
CA GLU A 358 -33.52 30.55 8.35
C GLU A 358 -32.55 31.52 7.65
N GLN A 359 -31.51 31.93 8.36
CA GLN A 359 -30.51 32.88 7.88
C GLN A 359 -29.09 32.38 8.22
N PRO A 360 -28.50 31.47 7.42
CA PRO A 360 -27.22 30.80 7.73
C PRO A 360 -26.08 31.76 8.09
N ALA A 361 -26.04 32.92 7.42
CA ALA A 361 -25.07 33.98 7.70
C ALA A 361 -25.09 34.50 9.15
N THR A 362 -26.17 34.31 9.93
CA THR A 362 -26.24 34.78 11.31
C THR A 362 -25.35 33.98 12.23
N PHE A 363 -25.24 32.66 12.08
CA PHE A 363 -24.38 31.84 12.95
C PHE A 363 -22.91 32.18 12.74
N LYS A 364 -22.46 32.29 11.47
CA LYS A 364 -21.08 32.65 11.13
C LYS A 364 -20.63 33.98 11.76
N LYS A 365 -21.56 34.96 11.88
CA LYS A 365 -21.30 36.31 12.41
C LYS A 365 -21.24 36.38 13.95
N LEU A 366 -21.69 35.35 14.66
CA LEU A 366 -21.58 35.31 16.12
C LEU A 366 -20.10 35.28 16.54
N ASP A 367 -19.78 35.91 17.67
CA ASP A 367 -18.47 35.75 18.29
C ASP A 367 -18.27 34.30 18.75
N TYR A 368 -17.00 33.91 18.91
CA TYR A 368 -16.65 32.54 19.23
C TYR A 368 -17.20 32.07 20.60
N PRO A 369 -17.11 32.85 21.69
CA PRO A 369 -17.75 32.47 22.97
C PRO A 369 -19.24 32.16 22.84
N THR A 370 -20.00 32.99 22.12
CA THR A 370 -21.43 32.77 21.90
C THR A 370 -21.70 31.47 21.14
N LYS A 371 -20.91 31.17 20.09
CA LYS A 371 -21.02 29.89 19.35
C LYS A 371 -20.81 28.69 20.29
N ILE A 372 -19.76 28.75 21.13
CA ILE A 372 -19.45 27.68 22.07
C ILE A 372 -20.55 27.50 23.12
N GLN A 373 -21.10 28.59 23.65
CA GLN A 373 -22.24 28.53 24.58
C GLN A 373 -23.43 27.81 23.93
N ILE A 374 -23.88 28.27 22.75
CA ILE A 374 -25.02 27.70 22.03
C ILE A 374 -24.83 26.19 21.83
N LEU A 375 -23.69 25.78 21.27
CA LEU A 375 -23.42 24.37 20.98
C LEU A 375 -23.36 23.51 22.26
N SER A 376 -22.71 24.02 23.31
CA SER A 376 -22.57 23.29 24.58
C SER A 376 -23.89 23.16 25.37
N SER A 377 -24.90 24.01 25.10
CA SER A 377 -26.21 23.92 25.74
C SER A 377 -26.96 22.64 25.33
N PHE A 378 -26.60 22.00 24.21
CA PHE A 378 -27.16 20.73 23.75
C PHE A 378 -26.49 19.48 24.37
N LYS A 379 -25.61 19.61 25.37
CA LYS A 379 -24.90 18.48 26.04
C LYS A 379 -25.77 17.33 26.55
N LYS A 380 -27.07 17.57 26.76
CA LYS A 380 -28.04 16.54 27.22
C LYS A 380 -28.91 15.98 26.11
N ASP A 381 -28.91 16.58 24.93
CA ASP A 381 -29.80 16.22 23.81
C ASP A 381 -29.15 16.59 22.46
N ALA A 382 -28.24 15.73 22.01
CA ALA A 382 -27.58 15.90 20.71
C ALA A 382 -28.55 15.69 19.54
N GLN A 383 -29.55 14.83 19.72
CA GLN A 383 -30.56 14.55 18.72
C GLN A 383 -31.37 15.81 18.39
N LEU A 384 -31.73 16.61 19.40
CA LEU A 384 -32.41 17.88 19.19
C LEU A 384 -31.60 18.86 18.33
N LEU A 385 -30.28 18.97 18.53
CA LEU A 385 -29.45 19.81 17.67
C LEU A 385 -29.38 19.28 16.24
N GLU A 386 -29.30 17.95 16.07
CA GLU A 386 -29.33 17.31 14.75
C GLU A 386 -30.65 17.59 14.02
N GLU A 387 -31.78 17.45 14.70
CA GLU A 387 -33.13 17.73 14.19
C GLU A 387 -33.30 19.20 13.79
N LEU A 388 -32.85 20.13 14.62
CA LEU A 388 -32.94 21.55 14.32
C LEU A 388 -32.02 21.95 13.15
N TRP A 389 -30.82 21.37 13.08
CA TRP A 389 -29.81 21.77 12.10
C TRP A 389 -30.00 21.13 10.73
N TYR A 390 -30.19 19.81 10.67
CA TYR A 390 -30.40 19.09 9.42
C TYR A 390 -31.85 19.20 8.94
N GLY A 391 -32.82 19.31 9.86
CA GLY A 391 -34.25 19.37 9.51
C GLY A 391 -34.65 18.19 8.63
N ASN A 392 -35.27 18.47 7.48
CA ASN A 392 -35.71 17.43 6.55
C ASN A 392 -34.55 16.58 6.00
N TYR A 393 -33.31 17.06 6.02
CA TYR A 393 -32.13 16.31 5.57
C TYR A 393 -31.74 15.15 6.49
N ILE A 394 -32.44 14.97 7.63
CA ILE A 394 -32.35 13.73 8.41
C ILE A 394 -32.77 12.54 7.55
N GLU A 395 -33.83 12.72 6.75
CA GLU A 395 -34.30 11.71 5.81
C GLU A 395 -33.51 11.77 4.51
N GLU A 396 -32.84 10.68 4.16
CA GLU A 396 -31.94 10.60 2.99
C GLU A 396 -32.63 11.01 1.68
N LYS A 397 -33.92 10.71 1.51
CA LYS A 397 -34.73 11.09 0.32
C LYS A 397 -34.82 12.61 0.11
N HIS A 398 -34.62 13.41 1.15
CA HIS A 398 -34.61 14.88 1.11
C HIS A 398 -33.18 15.43 1.07
N TYR A 399 -32.18 14.63 1.44
CA TYR A 399 -30.77 14.99 1.39
C TYR A 399 -30.12 14.52 0.08
N PHE A 400 -30.72 14.94 -1.04
CA PHE A 400 -30.35 14.54 -2.38
C PHE A 400 -30.37 15.77 -3.30
N HIS A 401 -29.29 15.98 -4.07
CA HIS A 401 -29.21 17.08 -5.05
C HIS A 401 -29.58 18.45 -4.48
N ILE A 402 -29.11 18.76 -3.26
CA ILE A 402 -29.40 20.02 -2.55
C ILE A 402 -28.49 21.18 -3.00
N GLY A 403 -27.49 20.89 -3.83
CA GLY A 403 -26.49 21.83 -4.32
C GLY A 403 -25.38 22.16 -3.31
N PHE A 404 -24.28 22.72 -3.82
CA PHE A 404 -23.08 23.00 -3.04
C PHE A 404 -23.33 23.99 -1.89
N ASP A 405 -24.04 25.09 -2.14
CA ASP A 405 -24.26 26.14 -1.12
C ASP A 405 -25.06 25.61 0.08
N SER A 406 -26.12 24.83 -0.16
CA SER A 406 -26.92 24.23 0.91
C SER A 406 -26.12 23.18 1.69
N TYR A 407 -25.27 22.42 0.99
CA TYR A 407 -24.38 21.43 1.60
C TYR A 407 -23.32 22.09 2.48
N GLU A 408 -22.61 23.10 1.97
CA GLU A 408 -21.58 23.83 2.70
C GLU A 408 -22.13 24.47 3.98
N GLN A 409 -23.35 25.03 3.92
CA GLN A 409 -24.02 25.63 5.08
C GLN A 409 -24.20 24.65 6.24
N LEU A 410 -24.39 23.35 5.99
CA LEU A 410 -24.49 22.35 7.06
C LEU A 410 -23.17 22.20 7.84
N GLY A 411 -22.05 22.61 7.25
CA GLY A 411 -20.74 22.71 7.91
C GLY A 411 -20.57 23.89 8.86
N ASP A 412 -21.52 24.82 8.94
CA ASP A 412 -21.34 26.08 9.70
C ASP A 412 -21.25 25.92 11.22
N LEU A 413 -21.63 24.75 11.76
CA LEU A 413 -21.43 24.42 13.20
C LEU A 413 -20.03 23.88 13.52
N GLN A 414 -19.22 23.58 12.50
CA GLN A 414 -17.90 22.97 12.65
C GLN A 414 -16.83 23.75 11.85
N GLY A 415 -15.68 23.12 11.60
CA GLY A 415 -14.59 23.74 10.84
C GLY A 415 -14.20 25.12 11.40
N SER A 416 -14.29 26.16 10.57
CA SER A 416 -13.90 27.51 10.98
C SER A 416 -14.77 28.13 12.08
N SER A 417 -15.94 27.57 12.40
CA SER A 417 -16.76 28.05 13.51
C SER A 417 -16.38 27.45 14.86
N LEU A 418 -15.74 26.27 14.87
CA LEU A 418 -15.45 25.50 16.08
C LEU A 418 -13.95 25.31 16.32
N LEU A 419 -13.16 25.10 15.27
CA LEU A 419 -11.74 24.75 15.35
C LEU A 419 -10.87 26.01 15.47
N GLN A 420 -11.14 26.85 16.48
CA GLN A 420 -10.39 28.10 16.70
C GLN A 420 -9.47 28.05 17.93
N THR A 421 -9.50 26.97 18.70
CA THR A 421 -8.62 26.79 19.85
C THR A 421 -7.83 25.48 19.79
N LYS A 422 -6.73 25.42 20.56
CA LYS A 422 -5.88 24.24 20.66
C LYS A 422 -6.70 23.02 21.10
N THR A 423 -7.57 23.18 22.11
CA THR A 423 -8.44 22.09 22.58
C THR A 423 -9.36 21.59 21.48
N ALA A 424 -10.01 22.50 20.74
CA ALA A 424 -10.94 22.12 19.69
C ALA A 424 -10.27 21.34 18.56
N ILE A 425 -9.12 21.84 18.09
CA ILE A 425 -8.34 21.21 17.01
C ILE A 425 -7.91 19.80 17.40
N ARG A 426 -7.32 19.64 18.60
CA ARG A 426 -6.85 18.32 19.06
C ARG A 426 -7.99 17.33 19.22
N LEU A 427 -9.11 17.74 19.81
CA LEU A 427 -10.25 16.84 19.99
C LEU A 427 -10.91 16.45 18.67
N ALA A 428 -10.94 17.35 17.68
CA ALA A 428 -11.43 17.05 16.35
C ALA A 428 -10.57 15.99 15.65
N VAL A 429 -9.24 16.17 15.67
CA VAL A 429 -8.30 15.18 15.14
C VAL A 429 -8.46 13.84 15.86
N ARG A 430 -8.50 13.84 17.20
CA ARG A 430 -8.68 12.62 17.98
C ARG A 430 -9.96 11.87 17.62
N SER A 431 -11.09 12.58 17.54
CA SER A 431 -12.37 11.95 17.18
C SER A 431 -12.31 11.31 15.79
N LEU A 432 -11.77 12.03 14.80
CA LEU A 432 -11.60 11.50 13.45
C LEU A 432 -10.75 10.23 13.43
N LEU A 433 -9.60 10.22 14.14
CA LEU A 433 -8.73 9.05 14.21
C LEU A 433 -9.40 7.85 14.90
N GLU A 434 -10.08 8.08 16.03
CA GLU A 434 -10.79 7.03 16.76
C GLU A 434 -11.93 6.43 15.92
N LYS A 435 -12.71 7.28 15.26
CA LYS A 435 -13.81 6.83 14.41
C LYS A 435 -13.33 6.14 13.14
N SER A 436 -12.17 6.50 12.60
CA SER A 436 -11.55 5.80 11.47
C SER A 436 -11.01 4.42 11.88
N LYS A 437 -10.40 4.32 13.07
CA LYS A 437 -10.00 3.03 13.64
C LYS A 437 -11.19 2.10 13.87
N LYS A 438 -12.31 2.62 14.40
CA LYS A 438 -13.57 1.87 14.59
C LYS A 438 -14.15 1.36 13.27
N ASP A 439 -13.94 2.10 12.18
CA ASP A 439 -14.35 1.73 10.82
C ASP A 439 -13.32 0.82 10.12
N ASN A 440 -12.36 0.25 10.87
CA ASN A 440 -11.28 -0.61 10.38
C ASN A 440 -10.39 0.01 9.29
N CYS A 441 -10.23 1.33 9.29
CA CYS A 441 -9.24 1.97 8.41
C CYS A 441 -7.82 1.58 8.83
N ILE A 442 -6.94 1.37 7.85
CA ILE A 442 -5.48 1.18 8.02
C ILE A 442 -4.69 2.43 7.63
N GLY A 443 -5.30 3.34 6.87
CA GLY A 443 -4.68 4.59 6.43
C GLY A 443 -5.68 5.75 6.36
N LEU A 444 -5.19 6.97 6.50
CA LEU A 444 -5.97 8.21 6.38
C LEU A 444 -5.09 9.36 5.87
N GLU A 445 -5.54 10.06 4.83
CA GLU A 445 -4.94 11.32 4.38
C GLU A 445 -5.89 12.47 4.72
N ILE A 446 -5.57 13.19 5.80
CA ILE A 446 -6.41 14.29 6.30
C ILE A 446 -6.10 15.54 5.50
N ARG A 447 -7.07 16.08 4.79
CA ARG A 447 -6.92 17.39 4.13
C ARG A 447 -7.41 18.52 5.03
N CYS A 448 -6.63 19.60 5.12
CA CYS A 448 -6.96 20.71 5.99
C CYS A 448 -6.50 22.07 5.43
N SER A 449 -7.19 23.12 5.88
CA SER A 449 -6.88 24.53 5.59
C SER A 449 -6.53 25.25 6.89
N PRO A 450 -5.29 25.17 7.41
CA PRO A 450 -4.91 25.76 8.70
C PRO A 450 -5.29 27.24 8.84
N GLN A 451 -5.25 28.01 7.73
CA GLN A 451 -5.72 29.40 7.65
C GLN A 451 -7.10 29.62 8.25
N ASN A 452 -8.00 28.65 8.11
CA ASN A 452 -9.39 28.79 8.52
C ASN A 452 -9.56 28.70 10.04
N TYR A 453 -8.50 28.33 10.78
CA TYR A 453 -8.49 28.04 12.22
C TYR A 453 -7.74 29.11 13.04
N THR A 454 -7.54 30.30 12.47
CA THR A 454 -6.69 31.37 13.03
C THR A 454 -7.47 32.61 13.51
N LYS A 455 -8.80 32.60 13.44
CA LYS A 455 -9.64 33.80 13.70
C LYS A 455 -9.61 34.25 15.16
N GLU A 456 -9.40 33.32 16.10
CA GLU A 456 -9.33 33.62 17.54
C GLU A 456 -7.88 33.72 18.07
N GLY A 457 -6.93 34.09 17.20
CA GLY A 457 -5.57 34.46 17.61
C GLY A 457 -4.51 33.36 17.53
N LEU A 458 -4.88 32.14 17.13
CA LEU A 458 -3.89 31.11 16.80
C LEU A 458 -3.12 31.48 15.54
N THR A 459 -1.80 31.22 15.56
CA THR A 459 -0.98 31.28 14.35
C THR A 459 -1.11 30.02 13.51
N TYR A 460 -0.73 30.11 12.24
CA TYR A 460 -0.67 28.97 11.32
C TYR A 460 0.18 27.82 11.87
N ASN A 461 1.36 28.13 12.41
CA ASN A 461 2.28 27.13 12.95
C ASN A 461 1.68 26.45 14.18
N GLU A 462 0.96 27.18 15.04
CA GLU A 462 0.28 26.58 16.19
C GLU A 462 -0.83 25.63 15.75
N VAL A 463 -1.68 26.03 14.80
CA VAL A 463 -2.73 25.17 14.26
C VAL A 463 -2.15 23.87 13.71
N LEU A 464 -1.11 23.97 12.87
CA LEU A 464 -0.45 22.80 12.30
C LEU A 464 0.23 21.95 13.37
N TYR A 465 0.89 22.58 14.33
CA TYR A 465 1.51 21.89 15.45
C TYR A 465 0.48 21.07 16.23
N GLU A 466 -0.67 21.63 16.58
CA GLU A 466 -1.71 20.90 17.31
C GLU A 466 -2.28 19.73 16.52
N ILE A 467 -2.48 19.88 15.20
CA ILE A 467 -2.92 18.78 14.33
C ILE A 467 -1.88 17.66 14.33
N LEU A 468 -0.63 18.00 14.05
CA LEU A 468 0.46 17.04 13.86
C LEU A 468 0.88 16.36 15.16
N ASP A 469 0.96 17.11 16.26
CA ASP A 469 1.25 16.56 17.59
C ASP A 469 0.14 15.62 18.06
N GLU A 470 -1.13 15.91 17.78
CA GLU A 470 -2.22 14.98 18.12
C GLU A 470 -2.19 13.71 17.28
N ILE A 471 -1.87 13.80 15.97
CA ILE A 471 -1.60 12.64 15.12
C ILE A 471 -0.44 11.82 15.70
N ASP A 472 0.65 12.48 16.10
CA ASP A 472 1.85 11.82 16.62
C ASP A 472 1.62 11.14 17.98
N ARG A 473 0.76 11.71 18.83
CA ARG A 473 0.36 11.09 20.11
C ARG A 473 -0.63 9.95 19.92
N SER A 474 -1.46 10.01 18.90
CA SER A 474 -2.49 9.01 18.58
C SER A 474 -1.97 7.84 17.73
N ARG A 475 -0.63 7.70 17.62
CA ARG A 475 0.07 6.62 16.91
C ARG A 475 -0.54 5.25 17.23
N GLY A 476 -0.59 4.39 16.22
CA GLY A 476 -1.12 3.03 16.33
C GLY A 476 -1.09 2.34 14.97
N GLU A 477 -2.03 1.43 14.75
CA GLU A 477 -2.14 0.68 13.48
C GLU A 477 -2.66 1.51 12.29
N LEU A 478 -3.21 2.70 12.56
CA LEU A 478 -3.68 3.64 11.55
C LEU A 478 -2.50 4.50 11.09
N GLU A 479 -2.13 4.37 9.82
CA GLU A 479 -1.20 5.26 9.17
C GLU A 479 -1.90 6.58 8.81
N VAL A 480 -1.27 7.73 9.09
CA VAL A 480 -1.92 9.03 8.89
C VAL A 480 -0.96 9.97 8.19
N SER A 481 -1.47 10.76 7.26
CA SER A 481 -0.78 11.90 6.68
C SER A 481 -1.69 13.12 6.60
N ILE A 482 -1.10 14.27 6.29
CA ILE A 482 -1.85 15.50 6.00
C ILE A 482 -1.58 16.01 4.59
N ILE A 483 -2.61 16.64 4.02
CA ILE A 483 -2.57 17.38 2.76
C ILE A 483 -3.04 18.81 3.03
N LEU A 484 -2.29 19.80 2.56
CA LEU A 484 -2.66 21.21 2.76
C LEU A 484 -3.50 21.72 1.59
N ILE A 485 -4.62 22.35 1.91
CA ILE A 485 -5.56 22.89 0.92
C ILE A 485 -5.26 24.37 0.65
N ALA A 486 -5.04 24.70 -0.63
CA ALA A 486 -5.15 26.04 -1.17
C ALA A 486 -6.61 26.31 -1.58
N SER A 487 -7.32 27.14 -0.81
CA SER A 487 -8.76 27.38 -1.02
C SER A 487 -9.05 28.33 -2.17
N ARG A 488 -9.95 27.94 -3.09
CA ARG A 488 -10.40 28.76 -4.23
C ARG A 488 -11.10 30.05 -3.82
N HIS A 489 -11.82 30.05 -2.69
CA HIS A 489 -12.60 31.19 -2.22
C HIS A 489 -11.75 32.37 -1.74
N ARG A 490 -10.43 32.19 -1.60
CA ARG A 490 -9.54 33.23 -1.13
C ARG A 490 -8.99 34.08 -2.26
N LYS A 491 -8.48 35.26 -1.87
CA LYS A 491 -7.71 36.12 -2.77
C LYS A 491 -6.44 35.40 -3.19
N MET A 492 -5.94 35.70 -4.38
CA MET A 492 -4.72 35.07 -4.89
C MET A 492 -3.52 35.25 -3.95
N SER A 493 -3.40 36.41 -3.31
CA SER A 493 -2.37 36.68 -2.30
C SER A 493 -2.40 35.72 -1.10
N GLU A 494 -3.59 35.26 -0.69
CA GLU A 494 -3.75 34.29 0.40
C GLU A 494 -3.39 32.88 -0.06
N ILE A 495 -3.64 32.54 -1.34
CA ILE A 495 -3.17 31.28 -1.93
C ILE A 495 -1.63 31.26 -1.96
N TYR A 496 -1.00 32.34 -2.44
CA TYR A 496 0.46 32.49 -2.37
C TYR A 496 0.95 32.35 -0.93
N ALA A 497 0.29 32.98 0.05
CA ALA A 497 0.67 32.86 1.45
C ALA A 497 0.60 31.41 1.97
N THR A 498 -0.41 30.61 1.59
CA THR A 498 -0.47 29.18 1.94
C THR A 498 0.73 28.39 1.39
N ILE A 499 1.18 28.73 0.19
CA ILE A 499 2.30 28.06 -0.48
C ILE A 499 3.66 28.53 0.09
N GLU A 500 3.79 29.82 0.38
CA GLU A 500 4.95 30.40 1.06
C GLU A 500 5.07 29.89 2.50
N LEU A 501 3.95 29.68 3.19
CA LEU A 501 3.91 29.08 4.52
C LEU A 501 4.56 27.71 4.55
N TYR A 502 4.31 26.86 3.54
CA TYR A 502 4.98 25.57 3.43
C TYR A 502 6.52 25.74 3.39
N SER A 503 7.02 26.70 2.62
CA SER A 503 8.46 27.00 2.55
C SER A 503 9.02 27.46 3.91
N GLY A 504 8.25 28.26 4.66
CA GLY A 504 8.62 28.72 6.00
C GLY A 504 8.58 27.61 7.06
N ILE A 505 7.54 26.77 7.05
CA ILE A 505 7.32 25.68 8.03
C ILE A 505 8.44 24.64 7.96
N ALA A 506 8.97 24.35 6.78
CA ALA A 506 10.11 23.45 6.61
C ALA A 506 11.39 23.91 7.37
N THR A 507 11.42 25.17 7.83
CA THR A 507 12.55 25.77 8.54
C THR A 507 12.31 26.00 10.04
N ASP A 508 11.07 25.85 10.53
CA ASP A 508 10.74 25.98 11.96
C ASP A 508 11.21 24.74 12.73
N ALA A 509 12.22 24.89 13.60
CA ALA A 509 12.84 23.78 14.31
C ALA A 509 11.85 22.96 15.18
N GLY A 510 10.78 23.59 15.70
CA GLY A 510 9.78 22.93 16.54
C GLY A 510 8.77 22.10 15.74
N LEU A 511 8.49 22.50 14.50
CA LEU A 511 7.46 21.87 13.65
C LEU A 511 8.06 20.96 12.56
N LYS A 512 9.29 21.24 12.12
CA LYS A 512 9.95 20.60 10.97
C LYS A 512 9.92 19.07 11.00
N HIS A 513 10.23 18.45 12.14
CA HIS A 513 10.28 16.99 12.23
C HIS A 513 8.90 16.36 12.03
N LEU A 514 7.88 16.88 12.71
CA LEU A 514 6.50 16.41 12.58
C LEU A 514 5.97 16.69 11.17
N PHE A 515 6.22 17.89 10.66
CA PHE A 515 5.76 18.29 9.34
C PHE A 515 6.34 17.40 8.24
N HIS A 516 7.66 17.21 8.18
CA HIS A 516 8.28 16.33 7.20
C HIS A 516 7.81 14.87 7.28
N LYS A 517 7.44 14.41 8.48
CA LYS A 517 6.96 13.05 8.68
C LYS A 517 5.55 12.86 8.11
N TYR A 518 4.66 13.82 8.35
CA TYR A 518 3.22 13.67 8.11
C TYR A 518 2.70 14.39 6.87
N PHE A 519 3.34 15.46 6.42
CA PHE A 519 2.92 16.19 5.23
C PHE A 519 3.25 15.41 3.95
N LYS A 520 2.26 15.25 3.06
CA LYS A 520 2.42 14.46 1.82
C LYS A 520 2.05 15.18 0.53
N GLY A 521 1.44 16.35 0.59
CA GLY A 521 1.11 17.08 -0.64
C GLY A 521 0.13 18.22 -0.45
N PHE A 522 -0.34 18.72 -1.59
CA PHE A 522 -1.27 19.84 -1.66
C PHE A 522 -2.57 19.47 -2.35
N ASP A 523 -3.61 20.21 -2.01
CA ASP A 523 -4.93 20.17 -2.64
C ASP A 523 -5.39 21.58 -3.04
N VAL A 524 -6.30 21.65 -4.00
CA VAL A 524 -7.11 22.84 -4.30
C VAL A 524 -8.57 22.47 -4.16
N ALA A 525 -9.26 23.15 -3.25
CA ALA A 525 -10.65 22.87 -2.90
C ALA A 525 -11.50 24.14 -2.76
N GLY A 526 -12.81 23.93 -2.61
CA GLY A 526 -13.83 24.98 -2.70
C GLY A 526 -14.49 24.98 -4.07
N ALA A 527 -15.52 25.81 -4.20
CA ALA A 527 -16.39 25.84 -5.37
C ALA A 527 -15.60 26.06 -6.67
N GLU A 528 -15.66 25.09 -7.58
CA GLU A 528 -14.80 25.01 -8.76
C GLU A 528 -14.95 26.20 -9.71
N GLN A 529 -16.15 26.75 -9.83
CA GLN A 529 -16.49 27.90 -10.66
C GLN A 529 -15.79 29.20 -10.23
N VAL A 530 -15.30 29.27 -8.98
CA VAL A 530 -14.65 30.48 -8.46
C VAL A 530 -13.28 30.69 -9.10
N ARG A 531 -12.55 29.59 -9.36
CA ARG A 531 -11.21 29.65 -9.94
C ARG A 531 -10.79 28.32 -10.56
N ARG A 532 -10.42 28.38 -11.84
CA ARG A 532 -9.93 27.24 -12.60
C ARG A 532 -8.51 26.83 -12.18
N PRO A 533 -8.12 25.56 -12.34
CA PRO A 533 -6.76 25.11 -12.04
C PRO A 533 -5.67 25.91 -12.76
N SER A 534 -5.88 26.25 -14.04
CA SER A 534 -4.94 27.04 -14.85
C SER A 534 -4.64 28.42 -14.27
N GLU A 535 -5.63 29.06 -13.63
CA GLU A 535 -5.47 30.39 -13.01
C GLU A 535 -4.60 30.36 -11.74
N ILE A 536 -4.49 29.20 -11.08
CA ILE A 536 -3.75 29.01 -9.83
C ILE A 536 -2.30 28.57 -10.12
N ARG A 537 -2.02 28.13 -11.35
CA ARG A 537 -0.75 27.58 -11.78
C ARG A 537 0.48 28.35 -11.30
N ASN A 538 0.47 29.68 -11.45
CA ASN A 538 1.62 30.51 -11.07
C ASN A 538 1.94 30.42 -9.59
N ALA A 539 0.93 30.26 -8.73
CA ALA A 539 1.13 30.07 -7.29
C ALA A 539 1.76 28.70 -7.00
N PHE A 540 1.41 27.67 -7.77
CA PHE A 540 1.91 26.30 -7.58
C PHE A 540 3.29 26.03 -8.19
N ILE A 541 3.89 26.97 -8.93
CA ILE A 541 5.20 26.76 -9.57
C ILE A 541 6.27 26.28 -8.58
N GLU A 542 6.32 26.83 -7.37
CA GLU A 542 7.31 26.42 -6.36
C GLU A 542 7.04 25.00 -5.84
N ILE A 543 5.77 24.63 -5.64
CA ILE A 543 5.38 23.26 -5.26
C ILE A 543 5.79 22.27 -6.35
N LEU A 544 5.57 22.63 -7.62
CA LEU A 544 5.91 21.81 -8.78
C LEU A 544 7.43 21.59 -8.89
N LYS A 545 8.25 22.60 -8.61
CA LYS A 545 9.73 22.48 -8.60
C LYS A 545 10.23 21.52 -7.52
N GLU A 546 9.48 21.36 -6.43
CA GLU A 546 9.81 20.42 -5.35
C GLU A 546 9.29 18.99 -5.58
N CYS A 547 8.62 18.75 -6.71
CA CYS A 547 8.03 17.44 -7.05
C CYS A 547 7.13 16.89 -5.93
N LYS A 548 6.36 17.77 -5.27
CA LYS A 548 5.39 17.35 -4.25
C LYS A 548 4.16 16.75 -4.90
N SER A 549 3.54 15.81 -4.20
CA SER A 549 2.29 15.22 -4.65
C SER A 549 1.17 16.25 -4.63
N ILE A 550 0.32 16.20 -5.65
CA ILE A 550 -0.79 17.14 -5.83
C ILE A 550 -2.08 16.35 -6.09
N THR A 551 -3.12 16.65 -5.33
CA THR A 551 -4.50 16.31 -5.67
C THR A 551 -5.27 17.59 -5.95
N ILE A 552 -6.34 17.56 -6.74
CA ILE A 552 -7.15 18.75 -7.05
C ILE A 552 -8.61 18.34 -7.10
N HIS A 553 -9.50 19.05 -6.39
CA HIS A 553 -10.94 18.92 -6.64
C HIS A 553 -11.23 19.43 -8.05
N ALA A 554 -11.61 18.55 -8.97
CA ALA A 554 -11.91 18.92 -10.34
C ALA A 554 -12.98 18.02 -10.93
N GLY A 555 -13.89 18.62 -11.70
CA GLY A 555 -14.95 17.92 -12.38
C GLY A 555 -16.04 17.38 -11.47
N GLU A 556 -16.23 17.97 -10.28
CA GLU A 556 -17.41 17.71 -9.45
C GLU A 556 -18.64 18.43 -10.01
N THR A 557 -18.56 19.75 -10.16
CA THR A 557 -19.61 20.59 -10.75
C THR A 557 -19.24 21.13 -12.13
N GLU A 558 -17.96 21.00 -12.53
CA GLU A 558 -17.43 21.48 -13.80
C GLU A 558 -17.20 20.36 -14.81
N SER A 559 -16.95 20.73 -16.06
CA SER A 559 -16.68 19.80 -17.16
C SER A 559 -15.32 19.09 -17.04
N ALA A 560 -15.11 18.08 -17.89
CA ALA A 560 -13.83 17.37 -18.00
C ALA A 560 -12.63 18.29 -18.32
N GLU A 561 -12.86 19.51 -18.80
CA GLU A 561 -11.81 20.51 -19.01
C GLU A 561 -11.15 20.93 -17.69
N SER A 562 -11.91 21.05 -16.60
CA SER A 562 -11.37 21.33 -15.25
C SER A 562 -10.40 20.21 -14.83
N ILE A 563 -10.77 18.96 -15.13
CA ILE A 563 -9.94 17.78 -14.86
C ILE A 563 -8.67 17.80 -15.73
N TRP A 564 -8.80 18.17 -17.01
CA TRP A 564 -7.67 18.32 -17.92
C TRP A 564 -6.68 19.36 -17.39
N GLU A 565 -7.15 20.56 -17.01
CA GLU A 565 -6.28 21.61 -16.46
C GLU A 565 -5.63 21.18 -15.15
N ALA A 566 -6.34 20.48 -14.27
CA ALA A 566 -5.75 19.96 -13.04
C ALA A 566 -4.53 19.05 -13.33
N VAL A 567 -4.63 18.17 -14.33
CA VAL A 567 -3.54 17.26 -14.69
C VAL A 567 -2.42 17.97 -15.45
N TYR A 568 -2.74 18.78 -16.46
CA TYR A 568 -1.71 19.32 -17.36
C TYR A 568 -1.13 20.68 -16.93
N GLU A 569 -1.87 21.47 -16.17
CA GLU A 569 -1.37 22.76 -15.66
C GLU A 569 -0.80 22.65 -14.24
N LEU A 570 -1.35 21.76 -13.42
CA LEU A 570 -0.94 21.56 -12.02
C LEU A 570 -0.28 20.21 -11.74
N ASN A 571 -0.06 19.35 -12.75
CA ASN A 571 0.54 18.01 -12.58
C ASN A 571 -0.13 17.18 -11.47
N ALA A 572 -1.46 17.24 -11.36
CA ALA A 572 -2.18 16.48 -10.35
C ALA A 572 -1.96 14.96 -10.50
N ASP A 573 -1.51 14.32 -9.41
CA ASP A 573 -1.35 12.86 -9.28
C ASP A 573 -2.68 12.16 -9.01
N ARG A 574 -3.63 12.90 -8.43
CA ARG A 574 -5.01 12.47 -8.18
C ARG A 574 -6.01 13.60 -8.43
N ILE A 575 -7.25 13.21 -8.67
CA ILE A 575 -8.39 14.13 -8.83
C ILE A 575 -9.44 13.85 -7.76
N GLY A 576 -9.80 14.87 -7.01
CA GLY A 576 -10.98 14.89 -6.14
C GLY A 576 -12.25 14.87 -6.98
N HIS A 577 -13.13 13.91 -6.72
CA HIS A 577 -14.39 13.64 -7.42
C HIS A 577 -14.23 13.17 -8.87
N GLY A 578 -13.81 14.02 -9.81
CA GLY A 578 -13.60 13.62 -11.22
C GLY A 578 -14.86 13.07 -11.91
N LEU A 579 -16.04 13.54 -11.51
CA LEU A 579 -17.33 13.00 -11.96
C LEU A 579 -17.52 13.16 -13.47
N SER A 580 -17.01 14.24 -14.06
CA SER A 580 -17.16 14.54 -15.49
C SER A 580 -16.11 13.89 -16.41
N LEU A 581 -15.13 13.12 -15.91
CA LEU A 581 -14.06 12.52 -16.73
C LEU A 581 -14.59 11.66 -17.89
N HIS A 582 -15.71 10.96 -17.70
CA HIS A 582 -16.35 10.15 -18.75
C HIS A 582 -16.75 10.95 -20.01
N GLN A 583 -16.81 12.29 -19.93
CA GLN A 583 -17.11 13.16 -21.07
C GLN A 583 -15.94 13.29 -22.05
N ASN A 584 -14.73 12.84 -21.66
CA ASN A 584 -13.53 12.91 -22.50
C ASN A 584 -12.78 11.56 -22.48
N GLU A 585 -13.07 10.69 -23.46
CA GLU A 585 -12.47 9.36 -23.56
C GLU A 585 -10.94 9.38 -23.70
N ALA A 586 -10.39 10.36 -24.41
CA ALA A 586 -8.93 10.48 -24.59
C ALA A 586 -8.23 10.80 -23.26
N LEU A 587 -8.81 11.69 -22.45
CA LEU A 587 -8.33 11.98 -21.11
C LEU A 587 -8.46 10.76 -20.20
N LEU A 588 -9.58 10.05 -20.26
CA LEU A 588 -9.80 8.81 -19.52
C LEU A 588 -8.72 7.75 -19.82
N VAL A 589 -8.37 7.55 -21.09
CA VAL A 589 -7.26 6.65 -21.47
C VAL A 589 -5.94 7.10 -20.84
N LYS A 590 -5.67 8.41 -20.78
CA LYS A 590 -4.46 8.94 -20.12
C LYS A 590 -4.45 8.66 -18.62
N PHE A 591 -5.58 8.80 -17.93
CA PHE A 591 -5.70 8.44 -16.51
C PHE A 591 -5.34 6.98 -16.27
N ARG A 592 -5.85 6.08 -17.12
CA ARG A 592 -5.53 4.65 -17.05
C ARG A 592 -4.04 4.38 -17.25
N GLU A 593 -3.46 4.91 -18.32
CA GLU A 593 -2.06 4.67 -18.69
C GLU A 593 -1.08 5.20 -17.65
N LYS A 594 -1.38 6.37 -17.07
CA LYS A 594 -0.54 7.03 -16.07
C LYS A 594 -0.83 6.56 -14.65
N GLY A 595 -1.95 5.86 -14.43
CA GLY A 595 -2.39 5.43 -13.11
C GLY A 595 -2.77 6.61 -12.20
N ILE A 596 -3.33 7.68 -12.75
CA ILE A 596 -3.83 8.85 -12.00
C ILE A 596 -5.03 8.41 -11.17
N GLY A 597 -5.03 8.73 -9.88
CA GLY A 597 -6.09 8.34 -8.96
C GLY A 597 -7.33 9.23 -9.08
N ILE A 598 -8.52 8.65 -8.83
CA ILE A 598 -9.79 9.39 -8.79
C ILE A 598 -10.46 9.12 -7.45
N GLU A 599 -10.63 10.17 -6.65
CA GLU A 599 -11.14 10.12 -5.29
C GLU A 599 -12.66 10.37 -5.28
N LEU A 600 -13.45 9.31 -5.48
CA LEU A 600 -14.90 9.41 -5.51
C LEU A 600 -15.48 9.48 -4.10
N CYS A 601 -16.53 10.28 -3.92
CA CYS A 601 -17.15 10.56 -2.61
C CYS A 601 -18.67 10.35 -2.69
N PRO A 602 -19.15 9.08 -2.75
CA PRO A 602 -20.55 8.73 -3.07
C PRO A 602 -21.62 9.56 -2.37
N SER A 603 -21.57 9.73 -1.05
CA SER A 603 -22.59 10.49 -0.32
C SER A 603 -22.55 11.98 -0.66
N SER A 604 -21.36 12.59 -0.65
CA SER A 604 -21.18 14.00 -1.02
C SER A 604 -21.66 14.26 -2.44
N ASN A 605 -21.25 13.42 -3.39
CA ASN A 605 -21.64 13.56 -4.80
C ASN A 605 -23.15 13.31 -5.01
N PHE A 606 -23.77 12.41 -4.25
CA PHE A 606 -25.23 12.24 -4.22
C PHE A 606 -25.95 13.48 -3.66
N GLN A 607 -25.43 14.07 -2.59
CA GLN A 607 -26.02 15.20 -1.88
C GLN A 607 -25.87 16.50 -2.69
N ILE A 608 -24.75 16.72 -3.36
CA ILE A 608 -24.44 17.95 -4.10
C ILE A 608 -24.91 17.86 -5.55
N VAL A 609 -24.43 16.86 -6.30
CA VAL A 609 -24.58 16.76 -7.76
C VAL A 609 -25.78 15.91 -8.16
N GLY A 610 -26.08 14.86 -7.40
CA GLY A 610 -27.26 14.03 -7.57
C GLY A 610 -27.16 12.98 -8.68
N PHE A 611 -27.10 11.72 -8.28
CA PHE A 611 -27.10 10.54 -9.15
C PHE A 611 -28.18 9.55 -8.72
N ASN A 612 -28.46 8.55 -9.56
CA ASN A 612 -29.39 7.50 -9.22
C ASN A 612 -28.85 6.65 -8.05
N ASP A 613 -29.64 6.56 -6.99
CA ASP A 613 -29.52 5.55 -5.95
C ASP A 613 -30.63 4.52 -6.18
N TYR A 614 -30.26 3.30 -6.55
CA TYR A 614 -31.20 2.26 -6.96
C TYR A 614 -32.15 1.77 -5.84
N TYR A 615 -31.97 2.26 -4.61
CA TYR A 615 -32.84 2.00 -3.47
C TYR A 615 -33.83 3.15 -3.20
N LEU A 616 -33.68 4.29 -3.88
CA LEU A 616 -34.53 5.47 -3.72
C LEU A 616 -35.24 5.79 -5.03
N THR A 617 -36.53 5.46 -5.12
CA THR A 617 -37.33 5.66 -6.35
C THR A 617 -37.39 7.12 -6.82
N ILE A 618 -37.22 8.09 -5.91
CA ILE A 618 -37.17 9.52 -6.22
C ILE A 618 -35.97 9.90 -7.10
N THR A 619 -34.94 9.06 -7.18
CA THR A 619 -33.74 9.34 -7.98
C THR A 619 -33.71 8.60 -9.32
N ALA A 620 -34.76 7.87 -9.68
CA ALA A 620 -34.76 6.97 -10.85
C ALA A 620 -34.54 7.67 -12.20
N GLU A 621 -34.82 8.98 -12.28
CA GLU A 621 -34.61 9.82 -13.47
C GLU A 621 -33.18 10.36 -13.62
N LYS A 622 -32.32 10.13 -12.62
CA LYS A 622 -30.96 10.66 -12.59
C LYS A 622 -30.00 9.71 -13.29
N GLY A 623 -28.87 10.24 -13.75
CA GLY A 623 -27.83 9.45 -14.40
C GLY A 623 -27.12 8.50 -13.43
N ASP A 624 -26.47 7.49 -14.00
CA ASP A 624 -25.63 6.56 -13.23
C ASP A 624 -24.40 7.26 -12.66
N TYR A 625 -24.00 6.83 -11.47
CA TYR A 625 -22.75 7.25 -10.85
C TYR A 625 -21.55 6.64 -11.60
N PRO A 626 -20.51 7.42 -11.98
CA PRO A 626 -19.48 6.96 -12.91
C PRO A 626 -18.53 5.89 -12.35
N LEU A 627 -18.61 5.59 -11.04
CA LEU A 627 -17.71 4.67 -10.35
C LEU A 627 -17.54 3.32 -11.05
N HIS A 628 -18.64 2.65 -11.37
CA HIS A 628 -18.58 1.30 -11.95
C HIS A 628 -18.05 1.32 -13.39
N TYR A 629 -18.42 2.34 -14.17
CA TYR A 629 -17.85 2.56 -15.50
C TYR A 629 -16.33 2.78 -15.42
N TYR A 630 -15.86 3.64 -14.52
CA TYR A 630 -14.43 3.88 -14.31
C TYR A 630 -13.66 2.63 -13.86
N LEU A 631 -14.22 1.83 -12.96
CA LEU A 631 -13.64 0.53 -12.58
C LEU A 631 -13.50 -0.40 -13.78
N GLN A 632 -14.54 -0.54 -14.60
CA GLN A 632 -14.53 -1.40 -15.79
C GLN A 632 -13.52 -0.91 -16.85
N GLN A 633 -13.30 0.40 -16.95
CA GLN A 633 -12.27 0.96 -17.82
C GLN A 633 -10.84 0.73 -17.28
N GLY A 634 -10.68 0.21 -16.06
CA GLY A 634 -9.38 -0.03 -15.43
C GLY A 634 -8.76 1.21 -14.80
N LEU A 635 -9.56 2.23 -14.46
CA LEU A 635 -9.09 3.40 -13.74
C LEU A 635 -8.88 3.09 -12.26
N LYS A 636 -7.92 3.80 -11.65
CA LYS A 636 -7.66 3.71 -10.20
C LYS A 636 -8.62 4.60 -9.42
N VAL A 637 -9.90 4.22 -9.38
CA VAL A 637 -10.89 4.89 -8.53
C VAL A 637 -10.83 4.39 -7.09
N THR A 638 -11.10 5.30 -6.15
CA THR A 638 -11.23 5.03 -4.72
C THR A 638 -12.54 5.58 -4.20
N VAL A 639 -13.00 5.08 -3.06
CA VAL A 639 -14.19 5.58 -2.35
C VAL A 639 -13.74 6.23 -1.04
N ASN A 640 -14.24 7.43 -0.74
CA ASN A 640 -13.76 8.31 0.33
C ASN A 640 -14.92 9.08 0.98
N THR A 641 -14.73 9.62 2.18
CA THR A 641 -15.83 10.24 2.96
C THR A 641 -16.11 11.71 2.68
N ASP A 642 -15.16 12.42 2.09
CA ASP A 642 -15.18 13.87 1.91
C ASP A 642 -15.36 14.62 3.24
N ASN A 643 -16.57 15.11 3.52
CA ASN A 643 -16.94 15.72 4.79
C ASN A 643 -17.79 14.73 5.59
N ARG A 644 -17.13 13.77 6.25
CA ARG A 644 -17.76 12.68 7.01
C ARG A 644 -18.97 13.11 7.87
N GLY A 645 -18.83 14.22 8.60
CA GLY A 645 -19.83 14.74 9.50
C GLY A 645 -21.02 15.37 8.77
N ILE A 646 -20.73 16.17 7.73
CA ILE A 646 -21.76 16.85 6.91
C ILE A 646 -22.56 15.84 6.09
N SER A 647 -21.87 14.87 5.48
CA SER A 647 -22.50 13.80 4.69
C SER A 647 -23.15 12.71 5.55
N ARG A 648 -22.96 12.75 6.87
CA ARG A 648 -23.50 11.78 7.85
C ARG A 648 -23.14 10.33 7.49
N THR A 649 -21.86 10.08 7.22
CA THR A 649 -21.37 8.81 6.69
C THR A 649 -20.16 8.25 7.44
N THR A 650 -19.76 7.04 7.09
CA THR A 650 -18.45 6.43 7.42
C THR A 650 -17.84 5.87 6.14
N LEU A 651 -16.58 5.47 6.14
CA LEU A 651 -15.96 4.92 4.93
C LEU A 651 -16.60 3.58 4.51
N SER A 652 -17.01 2.76 5.48
CA SER A 652 -17.85 1.59 5.20
C SER A 652 -19.25 1.98 4.72
N GLY A 653 -19.83 3.07 5.25
CA GLY A 653 -21.07 3.65 4.73
C GLY A 653 -20.95 4.09 3.27
N GLU A 654 -19.82 4.68 2.89
CA GLU A 654 -19.54 5.08 1.51
C GLU A 654 -19.45 3.89 0.56
N LEU A 655 -18.90 2.74 0.99
CA LEU A 655 -18.91 1.52 0.17
C LEU A 655 -20.34 1.00 -0.06
N ILE A 656 -21.21 1.09 0.94
CA ILE A 656 -22.63 0.75 0.80
C ILE A 656 -23.31 1.73 -0.15
N LYS A 657 -23.07 3.04 0.01
CA LYS A 657 -23.63 4.07 -0.86
C LYS A 657 -23.16 3.91 -2.31
N ALA A 658 -21.87 3.64 -2.52
CA ALA A 658 -21.29 3.34 -3.83
C ALA A 658 -21.96 2.12 -4.48
N SER A 659 -22.24 1.07 -3.70
CA SER A 659 -22.95 -0.12 -4.19
C SER A 659 -24.38 0.22 -4.59
N ARG A 660 -25.12 0.96 -3.75
CA ARG A 660 -26.49 1.41 -4.05
C ARG A 660 -26.58 2.29 -5.29
N MET A 661 -25.55 3.08 -5.58
CA MET A 661 -25.46 3.95 -6.76
C MET A 661 -24.88 3.24 -8.00
N THR A 662 -24.55 1.96 -7.89
CA THR A 662 -24.06 1.13 -8.99
C THR A 662 -25.19 0.25 -9.52
N PRO A 663 -25.43 0.22 -10.85
CA PRO A 663 -26.40 -0.70 -11.42
C PRO A 663 -26.12 -2.14 -10.99
N LYS A 664 -27.11 -2.80 -10.36
CA LYS A 664 -27.01 -4.17 -9.81
C LYS A 664 -26.04 -4.35 -8.62
N GLY A 665 -25.55 -3.26 -8.03
CA GLY A 665 -24.67 -3.30 -6.87
C GLY A 665 -23.21 -3.66 -7.17
N LEU A 666 -22.31 -3.23 -6.28
CA LEU A 666 -20.90 -3.63 -6.29
C LEU A 666 -20.76 -5.04 -5.70
N SER A 667 -19.93 -5.86 -6.33
CA SER A 667 -19.45 -7.11 -5.76
C SER A 667 -18.45 -6.87 -4.64
N LEU A 668 -18.24 -7.87 -3.78
CA LEU A 668 -17.19 -7.81 -2.76
C LEU A 668 -15.80 -7.69 -3.37
N LEU A 669 -15.57 -8.31 -4.52
CA LEU A 669 -14.31 -8.18 -5.24
C LEU A 669 -14.05 -6.74 -5.72
N GLU A 670 -15.08 -6.05 -6.23
CA GLU A 670 -14.98 -4.63 -6.61
C GLU A 670 -14.71 -3.75 -5.38
N ALA A 671 -15.35 -4.04 -4.24
CA ALA A 671 -15.05 -3.35 -2.98
C ALA A 671 -13.59 -3.56 -2.53
N LEU A 672 -13.04 -4.77 -2.68
CA LEU A 672 -11.62 -5.04 -2.44
C LEU A 672 -10.72 -4.29 -3.43
N GLN A 673 -11.13 -4.18 -4.70
CA GLN A 673 -10.38 -3.42 -5.70
C GLN A 673 -10.32 -1.93 -5.35
N LEU A 674 -11.42 -1.35 -4.85
CA LEU A 674 -11.45 0.02 -4.36
C LEU A 674 -10.50 0.22 -3.16
N CYS A 675 -10.46 -0.74 -2.23
CA CYS A 675 -9.53 -0.72 -1.09
C CYS A 675 -8.07 -0.85 -1.53
N LYS A 676 -7.77 -1.68 -2.53
CA LYS A 676 -6.42 -1.80 -3.08
C LYS A 676 -6.00 -0.54 -3.82
N ASN A 677 -6.89 0.02 -4.65
CA ASN A 677 -6.62 1.24 -5.40
C ASN A 677 -6.26 2.39 -4.46
N SER A 678 -6.86 2.47 -3.26
CA SER A 678 -6.52 3.52 -2.31
C SER A 678 -5.12 3.36 -1.70
N ILE A 679 -4.62 2.13 -1.52
CA ILE A 679 -3.20 1.91 -1.19
C ILE A 679 -2.32 2.37 -2.36
N ASP A 680 -2.66 1.96 -3.59
CA ASP A 680 -1.85 2.24 -4.80
C ASP A 680 -1.67 3.74 -5.06
N VAL A 681 -2.75 4.51 -4.96
CA VAL A 681 -2.74 5.96 -5.26
C VAL A 681 -2.51 6.85 -4.04
N SER A 682 -2.37 6.28 -2.83
CA SER A 682 -1.96 7.07 -1.66
C SER A 682 -0.63 7.80 -1.88
N PHE A 683 -0.42 8.92 -1.19
CA PHE A 683 0.84 9.67 -1.20
C PHE A 683 1.83 9.17 -0.15
N PHE A 684 1.53 8.03 0.50
CA PHE A 684 2.52 7.31 1.30
C PHE A 684 3.72 6.88 0.44
N ASP A 685 4.91 6.90 1.05
CA ASP A 685 6.12 6.41 0.37
C ASP A 685 6.07 4.89 0.18
N HIS A 686 6.99 4.37 -0.64
CA HIS A 686 7.05 2.95 -0.97
C HIS A 686 7.10 2.04 0.27
N THR A 687 7.92 2.37 1.26
CA THR A 687 8.08 1.55 2.48
C THR A 687 6.79 1.52 3.30
N THR A 688 6.11 2.66 3.42
CA THR A 688 4.82 2.75 4.09
C THR A 688 3.73 2.02 3.31
N LYS A 689 3.72 2.09 1.97
CA LYS A 689 2.79 1.32 1.13
C LYS A 689 2.99 -0.18 1.28
N GLU A 690 4.22 -0.69 1.30
CA GLU A 690 4.50 -2.10 1.59
C GLU A 690 3.96 -2.50 2.96
N THR A 691 4.18 -1.67 3.98
CA THR A 691 3.62 -1.90 5.32
C THR A 691 2.09 -1.93 5.32
N LEU A 692 1.44 -1.03 4.59
CA LEU A 692 -0.01 -1.00 4.42
C LEU A 692 -0.51 -2.24 3.68
N TYR A 693 0.21 -2.71 2.65
CA TYR A 693 -0.09 -3.96 1.97
C TYR A 693 -0.01 -5.17 2.90
N HIS A 694 1.01 -5.23 3.76
CA HIS A 694 1.12 -6.28 4.78
C HIS A 694 -0.05 -6.22 5.78
N ARG A 695 -0.37 -5.05 6.33
CA ARG A 695 -1.53 -4.88 7.24
C ARG A 695 -2.86 -5.23 6.56
N ALA A 696 -3.03 -4.83 5.31
CA ALA A 696 -4.21 -5.15 4.53
C ALA A 696 -4.33 -6.66 4.32
N HIS A 697 -3.21 -7.34 4.04
CA HIS A 697 -3.17 -8.79 3.90
C HIS A 697 -3.61 -9.51 5.19
N GLU A 698 -3.07 -9.12 6.34
CA GLU A 698 -3.43 -9.70 7.65
C GLU A 698 -4.93 -9.53 7.95
N ARG A 699 -5.47 -8.31 7.78
CA ARG A 699 -6.90 -8.03 8.01
C ARG A 699 -7.78 -8.78 7.02
N LEU A 700 -7.37 -8.85 5.75
CA LEU A 700 -8.13 -9.52 4.70
C LEU A 700 -8.17 -11.03 4.93
N GLN A 701 -7.07 -11.65 5.36
CA GLN A 701 -7.05 -13.07 5.70
C GLN A 701 -8.10 -13.39 6.77
N HIS A 702 -8.12 -12.63 7.86
CA HIS A 702 -9.11 -12.81 8.91
C HIS A 702 -10.55 -12.58 8.41
N TRP A 703 -10.76 -11.54 7.60
CA TRP A 703 -12.07 -11.26 7.01
C TRP A 703 -12.56 -12.39 6.09
N LEU A 704 -11.67 -12.97 5.27
CA LEU A 704 -11.98 -14.09 4.39
C LEU A 704 -12.32 -15.36 5.17
N GLU A 705 -11.62 -15.63 6.29
CA GLU A 705 -11.94 -16.75 7.19
C GLU A 705 -13.33 -16.60 7.79
N VAL A 706 -13.66 -15.40 8.30
CA VAL A 706 -14.99 -15.11 8.84
C VAL A 706 -16.07 -15.18 7.77
N PHE A 707 -15.78 -14.70 6.56
CA PHE A 707 -16.74 -14.71 5.45
C PHE A 707 -16.97 -16.10 4.84
N ALA A 708 -15.99 -17.01 4.94
CA ALA A 708 -16.12 -18.39 4.48
C ALA A 708 -16.94 -19.27 5.44
N HIS A 709 -17.12 -18.85 6.69
CA HIS A 709 -17.94 -19.50 7.72
C HIS A 709 -19.36 -18.92 7.76
#